data_AF-I2Q8K5-F1
#
_entry.id   AF-I2Q8K5-F1
#
_cell.length_a   1.000
_cell.length_b   1.000
_cell.length_c   1.000
_cell.angle_alpha   90.00
_cell.angle_beta   90.00
_cell.angle_gamma   90.00
#
_symmetry.space_group_name_H-M   'P 1'
#
loop_
_entity.id
_entity.type
_entity.pdbx_description
1 polymer ?
#
loop_
_entity_poly.entity_id
_entity_poly.type
_entity_poly.pdbx_seq_one_letter_code
_entity_poly.pdbx_strand_id
1 'polypeptide(L)'
;MAVLNDAAAYFAALREALLQAQDLVYIVGWDIHSETRLVGESGRADDGLPEQLGPFLRALVQRRPTLRINILIWDFVSFYASEREWNSAAKFTAHTDGRVRFYLDSTLPFGSAQHQKIVCVDGSLAFVGGLDLTIRRWDTSDHRADHASRCDPQGKPYLPFHDVQCIVDGDAAAWLFDLAEQRWRAAGQQIDDRRPLKSLRWPANVPVEAEHMPVGIARTEVVCPTGSTLREVERSLIAAIRSATSFVYIENQFTSATKIARELAEQMLRVPSLRVVVVTPKLHSSWLESQAMQNGRGAFIDCFSSAGIADRIRFVYPVSGNGDTEAAVMVHSKLMIVDDLILRIGSANLNNRSMGADSECDLIFEATSDEHRNFIASVRRRLIAHFCGLDEQTVAQNDDRLFALLDDVSREGGTKALRDVESSVLTSALATMVQPVADPERPLHLERAASRMWSTKTIIGMVSIAVALCGLAMAWSYTSLSDFADAGRMSTLLSAYSQSVWGPPFAIAAFVVGGLVVFPVLVLIAATAAALGPWLGFVTAMTGVVLSAFVLFAIGRALGRERLQRLLGRRTARIQERVVGKGILAVVVIRMIPIAPFSVVNVVAGASTLPLRDFLVGTLLGMTPGILAMAVLGAQIADLARNASWVNILLLALAFLGWLAICAGAQFVATWLAGRR
;
A
#
# COMPACT_ATOMS: atom_id res chain seq x y z
N MET A 1 -5.42 23.66 24.61
CA MET A 1 -5.20 22.85 23.38
C MET A 1 -5.21 23.75 22.15
N ALA A 2 -4.64 23.29 21.04
CA ALA A 2 -4.76 23.94 19.74
C ALA A 2 -4.71 22.94 18.58
N VAL A 3 -5.31 23.31 17.45
CA VAL A 3 -5.24 22.58 16.18
C VAL A 3 -4.18 23.22 15.29
N LEU A 4 -3.24 22.42 14.83
CA LEU A 4 -2.13 22.82 13.98
C LEU A 4 -2.42 22.34 12.56
N ASN A 5 -2.76 23.29 11.69
CA ASN A 5 -3.06 23.03 10.30
C ASN A 5 -1.76 22.93 9.50
N ASP A 6 -1.55 21.79 8.85
CA ASP A 6 -0.37 21.48 8.06
C ASP A 6 0.95 21.39 8.83
N ALA A 7 1.95 20.80 8.17
CA ALA A 7 3.23 20.52 8.79
C ALA A 7 4.05 21.77 9.13
N ALA A 8 3.89 22.90 8.42
CA ALA A 8 4.59 24.13 8.79
C ALA A 8 4.20 24.61 10.21
N ALA A 9 2.91 24.65 10.53
CA ALA A 9 2.43 25.03 11.86
C ALA A 9 2.87 24.01 12.91
N TYR A 10 2.71 22.71 12.62
CA TYR A 10 3.15 21.64 13.52
C TYR A 10 4.66 21.67 13.79
N PHE A 11 5.49 21.76 12.76
CA PHE A 11 6.94 21.69 12.90
C PHE A 11 7.50 22.91 13.63
N ALA A 12 6.92 24.10 13.43
CA ALA A 12 7.27 25.28 14.20
C ALA A 12 6.96 25.07 15.70
N ALA A 13 5.73 24.64 16.02
CA ALA A 13 5.29 24.39 17.39
C ALA A 13 6.13 23.30 18.07
N LEU A 14 6.40 22.20 17.36
CA LEU A 14 7.21 21.11 17.87
C LEU A 14 8.67 21.53 18.09
N ARG A 15 9.25 22.30 17.17
CA ARG A 15 10.62 22.82 17.34
C ARG A 15 10.71 23.65 18.61
N GLU A 16 9.76 24.55 18.84
CA GLU A 16 9.71 25.37 20.04
C GLU A 16 9.55 24.54 21.32
N ALA A 17 8.68 23.52 21.32
CA ALA A 17 8.55 22.60 22.44
C ALA A 17 9.84 21.82 22.73
N LEU A 18 10.52 21.31 21.69
CA LEU A 18 11.78 20.57 21.82
C LEU A 18 12.94 21.46 22.29
N LEU A 19 12.94 22.75 21.93
CA LEU A 19 13.88 23.73 22.49
C LEU A 19 13.68 23.92 23.99
N GLN A 20 12.48 23.69 24.51
CA GLN A 20 12.18 23.82 25.95
C GLN A 20 12.40 22.52 26.73
N ALA A 21 12.50 21.38 26.06
CA ALA A 21 12.66 20.06 26.66
C ALA A 21 13.87 19.97 27.62
N GLN A 22 13.68 19.33 28.78
CA GLN A 22 14.68 19.30 29.86
C GLN A 22 15.09 17.88 30.28
N ASP A 23 14.19 16.90 30.20
CA ASP A 23 14.39 15.57 30.76
C ASP A 23 14.16 14.45 29.75
N LEU A 24 12.94 14.32 29.23
CA LEU A 24 12.58 13.16 28.43
C LEU A 24 11.58 13.51 27.33
N VAL A 25 11.96 13.16 26.11
CA VAL A 25 11.09 13.24 24.92
C VAL A 25 10.81 11.84 24.42
N TYR A 26 9.54 11.54 24.15
CA TYR A 26 9.13 10.37 23.38
C TYR A 26 8.68 10.79 21.99
N ILE A 27 9.17 10.09 20.96
CA ILE A 27 8.70 10.19 19.58
C ILE A 27 8.23 8.80 19.17
N VAL A 28 6.93 8.64 18.95
CA VAL A 28 6.30 7.43 18.44
C VAL A 28 5.75 7.73 17.07
N GLY A 29 6.12 6.94 16.07
CA GLY A 29 5.74 7.21 14.68
C GLY A 29 5.59 5.95 13.84
N TRP A 30 4.86 6.09 12.74
CA TRP A 30 4.89 5.09 11.68
C TRP A 30 6.24 5.15 10.97
N ASP A 31 6.72 6.34 10.64
CA ASP A 31 8.00 6.58 9.97
C ASP A 31 8.71 7.84 10.51
N ILE A 32 10.02 7.93 10.27
CA ILE A 32 10.83 9.10 10.61
C ILE A 32 12.01 9.22 9.65
N HIS A 33 12.38 10.46 9.33
CA HIS A 33 13.52 10.74 8.47
C HIS A 33 14.44 11.79 9.11
N SER A 34 15.74 11.51 9.15
CA SER A 34 16.72 12.38 9.82
C SER A 34 16.90 13.72 9.14
N GLU A 35 16.71 13.78 7.82
CA GLU A 35 16.78 15.00 7.01
C GLU A 35 15.46 15.78 6.92
N THR A 36 14.40 15.38 7.65
CA THR A 36 13.16 16.17 7.72
C THR A 36 13.48 17.58 8.23
N ARG A 37 13.12 18.60 7.45
CA ARG A 37 13.32 20.01 7.84
C ARG A 37 12.23 20.42 8.83
N LEU A 38 12.61 20.60 10.09
CA LEU A 38 11.71 21.01 11.16
C LEU A 38 11.64 22.55 11.21
N VAL A 39 10.95 23.14 10.23
CA VAL A 39 10.84 24.59 10.01
C VAL A 39 9.39 25.03 9.86
N GLY A 40 9.09 26.26 10.28
CA GLY A 40 7.77 26.87 10.12
C GLY A 40 7.51 27.43 8.72
N GLU A 41 6.49 28.27 8.58
CA GLU A 41 6.06 28.88 7.31
C GLU A 41 7.18 29.65 6.60
N SER A 42 8.10 30.28 7.35
CA SER A 42 9.27 30.97 6.79
C SER A 42 10.20 30.04 5.99
N GLY A 43 10.04 28.72 6.15
CA GLY A 43 10.89 27.72 5.53
C GLY A 43 12.31 27.69 6.10
N ARG A 44 12.59 28.37 7.22
CA ARG A 44 13.90 28.41 7.90
C ARG A 44 13.77 28.40 9.42
N ALA A 45 14.86 28.05 10.11
CA ALA A 45 14.96 28.17 11.57
C ALA A 45 15.99 29.22 11.98
N ASP A 46 15.59 30.17 12.84
CA ASP A 46 16.41 31.33 13.23
C ASP A 46 17.01 31.21 14.66
N ASP A 47 17.09 30.00 15.21
CA ASP A 47 17.55 29.72 16.59
C ASP A 47 19.01 29.25 16.72
N GLY A 48 19.76 29.27 15.61
CA GLY A 48 21.17 28.86 15.55
C GLY A 48 21.39 27.36 15.79
N LEU A 49 20.38 26.52 15.56
CA LEU A 49 20.46 25.06 15.55
C LEU A 49 20.14 24.50 14.16
N PRO A 50 20.58 23.28 13.83
CA PRO A 50 20.28 22.66 12.54
C PRO A 50 18.76 22.61 12.24
N GLU A 51 18.40 22.73 10.96
CA GLU A 51 17.01 22.62 10.50
C GLU A 51 16.56 21.17 10.38
N GLN A 52 17.48 20.26 10.03
CA GLN A 52 17.20 18.85 9.86
C GLN A 52 17.01 18.16 11.22
N LEU A 53 15.97 17.32 11.33
CA LEU A 53 15.53 16.69 12.56
C LEU A 53 16.65 15.92 13.28
N GLY A 54 17.35 15.01 12.60
CA GLY A 54 18.43 14.22 13.20
C GLY A 54 19.53 15.11 13.80
N PRO A 55 20.20 15.96 12.98
CA PRO A 55 21.16 16.94 13.47
C PRO A 55 20.64 17.84 14.60
N PHE A 56 19.37 18.28 14.53
CA PHE A 56 18.73 19.09 15.55
C PHE A 56 18.64 18.35 16.89
N LEU A 57 18.09 17.13 16.91
CA LEU A 57 17.95 16.33 18.14
C LEU A 57 19.31 16.02 18.76
N ARG A 58 20.34 15.74 17.95
CA ARG A 58 21.72 15.54 18.43
C ARG A 58 22.29 16.81 19.07
N ALA A 59 22.09 17.97 18.43
CA ALA A 59 22.53 19.24 18.98
C ALA A 59 21.79 19.61 20.28
N LEU A 60 20.50 19.25 20.41
CA LEU A 60 19.74 19.45 21.63
C LEU A 60 20.31 18.67 22.81
N VAL A 61 20.55 17.36 22.64
CA VAL A 61 21.13 16.55 23.73
C VAL A 61 22.56 17.03 24.06
N GLN A 62 23.36 17.45 23.08
CA GLN A 62 24.68 18.02 23.36
C GLN A 62 24.61 19.29 24.22
N ARG A 63 23.64 20.17 23.97
CA ARG A 63 23.42 21.39 24.79
C ARG A 63 22.78 21.11 26.15
N ARG A 64 22.05 20.00 26.30
CA ARG A 64 21.33 19.63 27.53
C ARG A 64 21.75 18.25 28.01
N PRO A 65 22.78 18.16 28.89
CA PRO A 65 23.31 16.89 29.37
C PRO A 65 22.27 15.96 30.01
N THR A 66 21.21 16.53 30.60
CA THR A 66 20.13 15.80 31.28
C THR A 66 19.05 15.26 30.34
N LEU A 67 18.95 15.79 29.12
CA LEU A 67 17.90 15.47 28.16
C LEU A 67 18.15 14.10 27.52
N ARG A 68 17.09 13.30 27.46
CA ARG A 68 17.01 12.02 26.77
C ARG A 68 15.89 12.06 25.75
N ILE A 69 16.08 11.35 24.64
CA ILE A 69 15.12 11.29 23.55
C ILE A 69 14.95 9.83 23.14
N ASN A 70 13.74 9.32 23.28
CA ASN A 70 13.36 7.94 22.99
C ASN A 70 12.50 7.93 21.72
N ILE A 71 13.00 7.32 20.66
CA ILE A 71 12.36 7.25 19.34
C ILE A 71 11.93 5.81 19.06
N LEU A 72 10.63 5.58 18.90
CA LEU A 72 10.03 4.29 18.62
C LEU A 72 9.27 4.33 17.30
N ILE A 73 9.75 3.58 16.31
CA ILE A 73 9.23 3.60 14.94
C ILE A 73 8.80 2.21 14.54
N TRP A 74 7.70 2.06 13.80
CA TRP A 74 7.24 0.75 13.34
C TRP A 74 8.35 -0.06 12.62
N ASP A 75 8.53 -1.33 13.00
CA ASP A 75 9.37 -2.30 12.28
C ASP A 75 8.65 -2.78 11.02
N PHE A 76 9.12 -2.29 9.88
CA PHE A 76 8.39 -2.38 8.61
C PHE A 76 8.61 -3.72 7.90
N VAL A 77 7.62 -4.13 7.10
CA VAL A 77 7.79 -5.26 6.17
C VAL A 77 8.69 -4.83 5.01
N SER A 78 9.57 -5.70 4.51
CA SER A 78 10.56 -5.41 3.46
C SER A 78 10.00 -4.73 2.19
N PHE A 79 8.69 -4.75 1.96
CA PHE A 79 8.03 -4.04 0.85
C PHE A 79 8.10 -2.51 0.97
N TYR A 80 8.17 -1.94 2.18
CA TYR A 80 8.27 -0.49 2.41
C TYR A 80 9.73 0.00 2.48
N ALA A 81 10.71 -0.89 2.28
CA ALA A 81 12.13 -0.57 2.43
C ALA A 81 12.61 0.54 1.48
N SER A 82 12.02 0.64 0.29
CA SER A 82 12.39 1.67 -0.70
C SER A 82 11.87 3.07 -0.38
N GLU A 83 10.88 3.17 0.52
CA GLU A 83 10.26 4.45 0.91
C GLU A 83 10.88 5.04 2.17
N ARG A 84 11.71 4.26 2.89
CA ARG A 84 12.29 4.64 4.17
C ARG A 84 13.75 5.00 4.07
N GLU A 85 14.18 5.80 5.04
CA GLU A 85 15.58 6.17 5.18
C GLU A 85 16.44 4.94 5.54
N TRP A 86 17.51 4.72 4.77
CA TRP A 86 18.49 3.71 5.11
C TRP A 86 19.22 4.08 6.40
N ASN A 87 19.27 3.14 7.35
CA ASN A 87 20.04 3.23 8.59
C ASN A 87 19.64 4.42 9.50
N SER A 88 18.34 4.72 9.62
CA SER A 88 17.82 5.81 10.46
C SER A 88 18.36 5.75 11.90
N ALA A 89 18.41 4.56 12.51
CA ALA A 89 18.89 4.39 13.88
C ALA A 89 20.30 4.99 14.10
N ALA A 90 21.26 4.69 13.22
CA ALA A 90 22.60 5.26 13.32
C ALA A 90 22.60 6.78 13.10
N LYS A 91 21.80 7.28 12.16
CA LYS A 91 21.69 8.71 11.87
C LYS A 91 21.14 9.51 13.05
N PHE A 92 20.27 8.94 13.87
CA PHE A 92 19.78 9.60 15.09
C PHE A 92 20.71 9.44 16.30
N THR A 93 21.33 8.26 16.47
CA THR A 93 22.05 7.91 17.71
C THR A 93 23.53 8.25 17.72
N ALA A 94 24.17 8.47 16.55
CA ALA A 94 25.60 8.75 16.47
C ALA A 94 26.01 9.96 17.31
N HIS A 95 27.08 9.84 18.11
CA HIS A 95 27.63 10.91 18.96
C HIS A 95 26.65 11.50 19.98
N THR A 96 25.77 10.66 20.56
CA THR A 96 24.79 11.08 21.58
C THR A 96 25.00 10.43 22.96
N ASP A 97 26.04 9.61 23.12
CA ASP A 97 26.34 8.86 24.36
C ASP A 97 25.14 8.04 24.89
N GLY A 98 24.33 7.51 23.98
CA GLY A 98 23.13 6.71 24.31
C GLY A 98 21.94 7.51 24.83
N ARG A 99 21.97 8.85 24.72
CA ARG A 99 20.88 9.73 25.15
C ARG A 99 19.80 9.94 24.09
N VAL A 100 20.12 9.71 22.82
CA VAL A 100 19.12 9.47 21.79
C VAL A 100 19.05 7.96 21.58
N ARG A 101 17.92 7.36 21.93
CA ARG A 101 17.67 5.92 21.78
C ARG A 101 16.66 5.72 20.66
N PHE A 102 16.96 4.81 19.75
CA PHE A 102 16.12 4.53 18.60
C PHE A 102 15.83 3.03 18.56
N TYR A 103 14.55 2.66 18.56
CA TYR A 103 14.13 1.27 18.42
C TYR A 103 13.04 1.13 17.37
N LEU A 104 13.07 -0.04 16.72
CA LEU A 104 12.02 -0.47 15.83
C LEU A 104 11.01 -1.31 16.60
N ASP A 105 9.73 -0.99 16.43
CA ASP A 105 8.62 -1.66 17.07
C ASP A 105 8.15 -2.85 16.24
N SER A 106 8.62 -4.03 16.62
CA SER A 106 8.31 -5.31 15.99
C SER A 106 7.23 -6.10 16.76
N THR A 107 6.47 -5.45 17.65
CA THR A 107 5.55 -6.13 18.58
C THR A 107 4.21 -6.51 17.96
N LEU A 108 3.89 -5.89 16.82
CA LEU A 108 2.60 -6.04 16.16
C LEU A 108 2.60 -7.26 15.23
N PRO A 109 1.46 -7.96 15.10
CA PRO A 109 1.36 -9.09 14.18
C PRO A 109 1.61 -8.68 12.73
N PHE A 110 2.01 -9.66 11.92
CA PHE A 110 2.18 -9.45 10.48
C PHE A 110 0.94 -8.80 9.85
N GLY A 111 1.16 -7.81 8.96
CA GLY A 111 0.09 -7.07 8.29
C GLY A 111 -0.47 -5.87 9.07
N SER A 112 -0.15 -5.77 10.37
CA SER A 112 -0.43 -4.60 11.20
C SER A 112 0.77 -3.64 11.20
N ALA A 113 0.49 -2.35 11.41
CA ALA A 113 1.50 -1.30 11.56
C ALA A 113 1.32 -0.53 12.87
N GLN A 114 2.44 -0.05 13.43
CA GLN A 114 2.39 0.96 14.49
C GLN A 114 2.16 2.29 13.78
N HIS A 115 0.93 2.78 13.85
CA HIS A 115 0.48 3.90 13.03
C HIS A 115 0.17 5.16 13.85
N GLN A 116 0.44 5.12 15.16
CA GLN A 116 0.39 6.28 16.05
C GLN A 116 1.49 7.30 15.70
N LYS A 117 1.14 8.59 15.64
CA LYS A 117 2.09 9.71 15.58
C LYS A 117 1.96 10.57 16.83
N ILE A 118 2.83 10.30 17.79
CA ILE A 118 2.80 10.93 19.11
C ILE A 118 4.17 11.51 19.41
N VAL A 119 4.22 12.78 19.82
CA VAL A 119 5.42 13.36 20.41
C VAL A 119 5.08 13.90 21.79
N CYS A 120 5.74 13.41 22.83
CA CYS A 120 5.55 13.90 24.20
C CYS A 120 6.84 14.55 24.71
N VAL A 121 6.71 15.69 25.38
CA VAL A 121 7.83 16.48 25.90
C VAL A 121 7.65 16.67 27.41
N ASP A 122 8.57 16.09 28.18
CA ASP A 122 8.64 16.14 29.65
C ASP A 122 7.30 15.84 30.36
N GLY A 123 6.45 15.01 29.75
CA GLY A 123 5.11 14.65 30.23
C GLY A 123 4.13 15.81 30.40
N SER A 124 4.48 17.01 29.91
CA SER A 124 3.71 18.25 30.11
C SER A 124 3.07 18.77 28.83
N LEU A 125 3.66 18.45 27.68
CA LEU A 125 3.12 18.77 26.36
C LEU A 125 3.10 17.50 25.49
N ALA A 126 2.07 17.34 24.68
CA ALA A 126 1.99 16.25 23.72
C ALA A 126 1.37 16.70 22.40
N PHE A 127 1.84 16.08 21.31
CA PHE A 127 1.35 16.26 19.96
C PHE A 127 0.78 14.93 19.44
N VAL A 128 -0.41 14.96 18.83
CA VAL A 128 -1.10 13.79 18.26
C VAL A 128 -1.83 14.19 16.98
N GLY A 129 -1.81 13.33 15.97
CA GLY A 129 -2.58 13.53 14.73
C GLY A 129 -2.06 12.67 13.58
N GLY A 130 -2.16 13.18 12.35
CA GLY A 130 -1.81 12.43 11.14
C GLY A 130 -0.34 12.52 10.72
N LEU A 131 0.43 13.48 11.26
CA LEU A 131 1.75 13.84 10.74
C LEU A 131 2.90 13.03 11.36
N ASP A 132 3.57 12.23 10.53
CA ASP A 132 4.89 11.65 10.84
C ASP A 132 6.01 12.69 10.67
N LEU A 133 7.11 12.51 11.40
CA LEU A 133 8.33 13.34 11.28
C LEU A 133 9.25 12.88 10.15
N THR A 134 8.71 12.83 8.94
CA THR A 134 9.38 12.30 7.74
C THR A 134 9.25 13.26 6.54
N ILE A 135 9.90 12.92 5.43
CA ILE A 135 10.01 13.77 4.23
C ILE A 135 8.69 13.83 3.46
N ARG A 136 8.53 14.85 2.61
CA ARG A 136 7.34 15.05 1.76
C ARG A 136 6.03 15.30 2.52
N ARG A 137 6.12 15.81 3.75
CA ARG A 137 4.96 16.22 4.59
C ARG A 137 4.87 17.72 4.77
N TRP A 138 5.98 18.45 4.61
CA TRP A 138 6.02 19.90 4.81
C TRP A 138 5.13 20.62 3.78
N ASP A 139 4.19 21.43 4.26
CA ASP A 139 3.39 22.37 3.47
C ASP A 139 2.83 23.46 4.39
N THR A 140 2.23 24.48 3.79
CA THR A 140 1.48 25.55 4.46
C THR A 140 0.01 25.50 4.01
N SER A 141 -0.89 26.14 4.75
CA SER A 141 -2.32 26.17 4.39
C SER A 141 -2.62 26.93 3.08
N ASP A 142 -1.62 27.62 2.54
CA ASP A 142 -1.66 28.18 1.20
C ASP A 142 -1.66 27.12 0.10
N HIS A 143 -1.09 25.94 0.35
CA HIS A 143 -1.00 24.80 -0.58
C HIS A 143 -0.55 25.14 -2.00
N ARG A 144 0.17 26.26 -2.17
CA ARG A 144 0.63 26.74 -3.48
C ARG A 144 1.30 25.61 -4.25
N ALA A 145 0.85 25.35 -5.47
CA ALA A 145 1.38 24.27 -6.31
C ALA A 145 2.89 24.37 -6.57
N ASP A 146 3.45 25.58 -6.51
CA ASP A 146 4.85 25.92 -6.83
C ASP A 146 5.71 26.28 -5.59
N HIS A 147 5.30 25.88 -4.38
CA HIS A 147 5.97 26.31 -3.16
C HIS A 147 7.45 25.86 -3.09
N ALA A 148 8.39 26.81 -3.05
CA ALA A 148 9.83 26.56 -3.15
C ALA A 148 10.41 25.66 -2.04
N SER A 149 9.89 25.75 -0.82
CA SER A 149 10.32 24.90 0.30
C SER A 149 9.83 23.44 0.22
N ARG A 150 8.92 23.12 -0.72
CA ARG A 150 8.29 21.81 -0.85
C ARG A 150 9.12 20.86 -1.71
N CYS A 151 10.32 20.54 -1.22
CA CYS A 151 11.29 19.64 -1.84
C CYS A 151 11.76 18.58 -0.83
N ASP A 152 11.98 17.35 -1.32
CA ASP A 152 12.62 16.31 -0.50
C ASP A 152 14.14 16.58 -0.34
N PRO A 153 14.85 15.83 0.53
CA PRO A 153 16.29 16.05 0.75
C PRO A 153 17.15 15.87 -0.51
N GLN A 154 16.63 15.22 -1.56
CA GLN A 154 17.30 15.09 -2.85
C GLN A 154 17.00 16.26 -3.80
N GLY A 155 16.29 17.28 -3.32
CA GLY A 155 15.90 18.46 -4.09
C GLY A 155 14.73 18.21 -5.05
N LYS A 156 14.02 17.08 -4.93
CA LYS A 156 12.88 16.78 -5.80
C LYS A 156 11.61 17.44 -5.25
N PRO A 157 10.91 18.27 -6.04
CA PRO A 157 9.64 18.85 -5.61
C PRO A 157 8.55 17.79 -5.47
N TYR A 158 7.59 18.03 -4.58
CA TYR A 158 6.41 17.18 -4.40
C TYR A 158 5.11 18.00 -4.40
N LEU A 159 3.97 17.32 -4.57
CA LEU A 159 2.64 17.94 -4.63
C LEU A 159 2.22 18.52 -3.26
N PRO A 160 1.25 19.46 -3.23
CA PRO A 160 0.71 19.96 -1.97
C PRO A 160 0.20 18.83 -1.07
N PHE A 161 0.39 18.99 0.22
CA PHE A 161 0.10 17.99 1.24
C PHE A 161 -0.61 18.66 2.41
N HIS A 162 -1.75 18.11 2.78
CA HIS A 162 -2.58 18.61 3.86
C HIS A 162 -2.72 17.56 4.96
N ASP A 163 -2.58 18.00 6.20
CA ASP A 163 -2.78 17.16 7.38
C ASP A 163 -3.05 18.03 8.61
N VAL A 164 -3.52 17.41 9.69
CA VAL A 164 -3.84 18.07 10.94
C VAL A 164 -3.14 17.38 12.09
N GLN A 165 -2.48 18.19 12.93
CA GLN A 165 -1.93 17.77 14.21
C GLN A 165 -2.62 18.56 15.33
N CYS A 166 -2.68 18.00 16.53
CA CYS A 166 -3.15 18.68 17.73
C CYS A 166 -2.03 18.76 18.75
N ILE A 167 -1.97 19.87 19.50
CA ILE A 167 -1.15 20.03 20.71
C ILE A 167 -2.06 20.14 21.94
N VAL A 168 -1.69 19.41 22.99
CA VAL A 168 -2.36 19.39 24.30
C VAL A 168 -1.35 19.48 25.43
N ASP A 169 -1.81 19.97 26.57
CA ASP A 169 -1.10 20.00 27.85
C ASP A 169 -1.91 19.30 28.96
N GLY A 170 -1.42 19.36 30.20
CA GLY A 170 -2.12 18.84 31.38
C GLY A 170 -2.33 17.32 31.38
N ASP A 171 -3.47 16.88 31.90
CA ASP A 171 -3.80 15.45 32.08
C ASP A 171 -3.76 14.66 30.76
N ALA A 172 -4.14 15.29 29.65
CA ALA A 172 -4.10 14.67 28.33
C ALA A 172 -2.66 14.38 27.88
N ALA A 173 -1.75 15.34 28.08
CA ALA A 173 -0.34 15.16 27.79
C ALA A 173 0.30 14.09 28.68
N ALA A 174 -0.06 14.06 29.97
CA ALA A 174 0.42 13.03 30.90
C ALA A 174 -0.05 11.62 30.49
N TRP A 175 -1.31 11.46 30.09
CA TRP A 175 -1.84 10.18 29.58
C TRP A 175 -1.17 9.73 28.28
N LEU A 176 -0.91 10.65 27.35
CA LEU A 176 -0.19 10.34 26.11
C LEU A 176 1.26 9.93 26.38
N PHE A 177 1.88 10.56 27.38
CA PHE A 177 3.21 10.16 27.85
C PHE A 177 3.20 8.75 28.46
N ASP A 178 2.19 8.43 29.28
CA ASP A 178 1.97 7.07 29.80
C ASP A 178 1.79 6.06 28.66
N LEU A 179 1.03 6.41 27.62
CA LEU A 179 0.85 5.58 26.44
C LEU A 179 2.17 5.36 25.69
N ALA A 180 2.96 6.41 25.45
CA ALA A 180 4.26 6.30 24.80
C ALA A 180 5.23 5.41 25.59
N GLU A 181 5.23 5.53 26.92
CA GLU A 181 5.97 4.65 27.81
C GLU A 181 5.49 3.19 27.75
N GLN A 182 4.18 2.95 27.72
CA GLN A 182 3.63 1.60 27.58
C GLN A 182 4.08 0.96 26.27
N ARG A 183 4.07 1.71 25.16
CA ARG A 183 4.59 1.28 23.86
C ARG A 183 6.08 0.95 23.93
N TRP A 184 6.87 1.82 24.57
CA TRP A 184 8.30 1.62 24.78
C TRP A 184 8.58 0.32 25.55
N ARG A 185 7.84 0.09 26.64
CA ARG A 185 7.86 -1.16 27.42
C ARG A 185 7.48 -2.37 26.59
N ALA A 186 6.40 -2.26 25.81
CA ALA A 186 5.92 -3.35 24.95
C ALA A 186 6.98 -3.76 23.91
N ALA A 187 7.75 -2.80 23.39
CA ALA A 187 8.90 -3.04 22.52
C ALA A 187 10.14 -3.63 23.24
N GLY A 188 9.98 -4.09 24.49
CA GLY A 188 11.03 -4.75 25.28
C GLY A 188 12.06 -3.79 25.87
N GLN A 189 11.81 -2.49 25.83
CA GLN A 189 12.75 -1.48 26.31
C GLN A 189 12.49 -1.11 27.76
N GLN A 190 13.57 -0.81 28.49
CA GLN A 190 13.47 -0.31 29.85
C GLN A 190 13.04 1.15 29.84
N ILE A 191 12.22 1.51 30.82
CA ILE A 191 11.82 2.89 31.04
C ILE A 191 12.79 3.57 31.98
N ASP A 192 13.04 4.82 31.64
CA ASP A 192 13.80 5.75 32.45
C ASP A 192 13.00 6.20 33.68
N ASP A 193 13.65 6.33 34.83
CA ASP A 193 13.00 6.93 36.01
C ASP A 193 12.47 8.32 35.67
N ARG A 194 11.16 8.51 35.92
CA ARG A 194 10.49 9.80 35.74
C ARG A 194 11.03 10.78 36.77
N ARG A 195 11.59 11.90 36.30
CA ARG A 195 11.79 13.06 37.18
C ARG A 195 10.45 13.77 37.35
N PRO A 196 10.26 14.54 38.44
CA PRO A 196 9.07 15.35 38.62
C PRO A 196 8.82 16.21 37.39
N LEU A 197 7.58 16.17 36.89
CA LEU A 197 7.15 16.93 35.72
C LEU A 197 7.46 18.40 35.95
N LYS A 198 8.21 19.01 35.03
CA LYS A 198 8.41 20.45 35.01
C LYS A 198 7.41 21.06 34.06
N SER A 199 6.61 22.01 34.52
CA SER A 199 5.69 22.74 33.66
C SER A 199 6.47 23.41 32.52
N LEU A 200 6.28 22.92 31.30
CA LEU A 200 6.75 23.60 30.11
C LEU A 200 5.85 24.80 29.82
N ARG A 201 6.40 25.83 29.18
CA ARG A 201 5.57 26.92 28.68
C ARG A 201 4.94 26.48 27.37
N TRP A 202 3.66 26.79 27.21
CA TRP A 202 2.97 26.69 25.93
C TRP A 202 3.79 27.42 24.85
N PRO A 203 3.99 26.84 23.65
CA PRO A 203 4.73 27.51 22.58
C PRO A 203 4.15 28.90 22.28
N ALA A 204 4.98 29.94 22.32
CA ALA A 204 4.56 31.34 22.24
C ALA A 204 3.87 31.69 20.93
N ASN A 205 4.23 30.99 19.84
CA ASN A 205 3.66 31.23 18.51
C ASN A 205 2.41 30.39 18.23
N VAL A 206 1.95 29.58 19.19
CA VAL A 206 0.73 28.78 19.04
C VAL A 206 -0.35 29.41 19.92
N PRO A 207 -1.45 29.92 19.35
CA PRO A 207 -2.55 30.42 20.15
C PRO A 207 -3.15 29.28 20.97
N VAL A 208 -3.54 29.56 22.21
CA VAL A 208 -4.40 28.64 22.97
C VAL A 208 -5.81 28.81 22.41
N GLU A 209 -6.30 27.80 21.68
CA GLU A 209 -7.59 27.90 20.99
C GLU A 209 -8.78 27.41 21.86
N ALA A 210 -8.51 26.52 22.82
CA ALA A 210 -9.48 26.11 23.81
C ALA A 210 -8.81 25.71 25.14
N GLU A 211 -9.43 26.09 26.25
CA GLU A 211 -9.01 25.78 27.62
C GLU A 211 -10.04 24.89 28.33
N HIS A 212 -9.61 24.04 29.26
CA HIS A 212 -10.50 23.21 30.10
C HIS A 212 -11.54 22.35 29.34
N MET A 213 -11.27 22.04 28.08
CA MET A 213 -12.14 21.22 27.24
C MET A 213 -11.97 19.73 27.58
N PRO A 214 -13.04 18.99 27.90
CA PRO A 214 -12.96 17.56 28.11
C PRO A 214 -12.38 16.84 26.88
N VAL A 215 -11.43 15.95 27.14
CA VAL A 215 -10.75 15.16 26.09
C VAL A 215 -10.72 13.69 26.46
N GLY A 216 -11.18 12.85 25.53
CA GLY A 216 -11.01 11.40 25.57
C GLY A 216 -9.89 10.97 24.63
N ILE A 217 -9.23 9.86 24.98
CA ILE A 217 -8.25 9.19 24.13
C ILE A 217 -8.88 7.88 23.64
N ALA A 218 -8.89 7.68 22.33
CA ALA A 218 -9.37 6.45 21.71
C ALA A 218 -8.24 5.75 20.97
N ARG A 219 -8.02 4.47 21.28
CA ARG A 219 -6.98 3.64 20.67
C ARG A 219 -7.56 2.54 19.80
N THR A 220 -6.85 2.21 18.73
CA THR A 220 -6.84 0.84 18.22
C THR A 220 -5.54 0.24 18.71
N GLU A 221 -5.57 -0.91 19.36
CA GLU A 221 -4.34 -1.56 19.81
C GLU A 221 -4.51 -3.07 19.85
N VAL A 222 -3.53 -3.79 19.30
CA VAL A 222 -3.48 -5.24 19.38
C VAL A 222 -2.78 -5.63 20.68
N VAL A 223 -3.54 -6.14 21.64
CA VAL A 223 -2.98 -6.59 22.91
C VAL A 223 -2.43 -8.00 22.73
N CYS A 224 -1.11 -8.10 22.63
CA CYS A 224 -0.38 -9.37 22.65
C CYS A 224 -0.09 -9.77 24.11
N PRO A 225 -0.14 -11.07 24.49
CA PRO A 225 -0.30 -12.26 23.66
C PRO A 225 -1.75 -12.79 23.56
N THR A 226 -2.73 -12.14 24.20
CA THR A 226 -4.14 -12.58 24.23
C THR A 226 -4.77 -12.55 22.83
N GLY A 227 -4.27 -11.70 21.93
CA GLY A 227 -4.82 -11.50 20.59
C GLY A 227 -6.13 -10.72 20.59
N SER A 228 -6.47 -10.07 21.72
CA SER A 228 -7.62 -9.18 21.82
C SER A 228 -7.25 -7.80 21.26
N THR A 229 -8.06 -7.28 20.34
CA THR A 229 -7.89 -5.93 19.82
C THR A 229 -8.74 -4.95 20.64
N LEU A 230 -8.11 -3.95 21.25
CA LEU A 230 -8.79 -2.75 21.72
C LEU A 230 -9.27 -1.96 20.51
N ARG A 231 -10.58 -1.72 20.42
CA ARG A 231 -11.23 -0.99 19.31
C ARG A 231 -11.97 0.24 19.83
N GLU A 232 -11.30 1.09 20.59
CA GLU A 232 -11.91 2.32 21.14
C GLU A 232 -12.12 3.35 20.03
N VAL A 233 -11.22 3.41 19.04
CA VAL A 233 -11.36 4.22 17.81
C VAL A 233 -12.67 3.91 17.08
N GLU A 234 -12.90 2.64 16.72
CA GLU A 234 -14.13 2.23 16.02
C GLU A 234 -15.38 2.53 16.86
N ARG A 235 -15.36 2.20 18.16
CA ARG A 235 -16.49 2.42 19.07
C ARG A 235 -16.85 3.89 19.21
N SER A 236 -15.85 4.75 19.39
CA SER A 236 -16.05 6.19 19.53
C SER A 236 -16.50 6.86 18.24
N LEU A 237 -15.99 6.44 17.08
CA LEU A 237 -16.49 6.90 15.77
C LEU A 237 -17.98 6.58 15.60
N ILE A 238 -18.38 5.33 15.89
CA ILE A 238 -19.79 4.93 15.81
C ILE A 238 -20.65 5.71 16.80
N ALA A 239 -20.16 5.96 18.03
CA ALA A 239 -20.88 6.75 19.02
C ALA A 239 -21.09 8.20 18.55
N ALA A 240 -20.05 8.85 18.03
CA ALA A 240 -20.12 10.21 17.49
C ALA A 240 -21.05 10.30 16.27
N ILE A 241 -20.99 9.33 15.36
CA ILE A 241 -21.93 9.24 14.24
C ILE A 241 -23.37 9.13 14.75
N ARG A 242 -23.61 8.27 15.74
CA ARG A 242 -24.96 8.04 16.28
C ARG A 242 -25.54 9.26 17.00
N SER A 243 -24.70 10.16 17.51
CA SER A 243 -25.14 11.43 18.12
C SER A 243 -25.42 12.54 17.11
N ALA A 244 -25.05 12.39 15.83
CA ALA A 244 -25.17 13.46 14.83
C ALA A 244 -26.63 13.81 14.50
N THR A 245 -26.94 15.11 14.48
CA THR A 245 -28.30 15.67 14.32
C THR A 245 -28.42 16.69 13.19
N SER A 246 -27.32 17.31 12.77
CA SER A 246 -27.34 18.41 11.80
C SER A 246 -26.23 18.31 10.75
N PHE A 247 -24.98 18.22 11.18
CA PHE A 247 -23.84 18.30 10.27
C PHE A 247 -22.65 17.45 10.71
N VAL A 248 -22.06 16.72 9.77
CA VAL A 248 -20.80 15.99 9.98
C VAL A 248 -19.78 16.42 8.94
N TYR A 249 -18.63 16.88 9.40
CA TYR A 249 -17.46 17.18 8.57
C TYR A 249 -16.39 16.12 8.80
N ILE A 250 -15.83 15.57 7.72
CA ILE A 250 -14.80 14.54 7.79
C ILE A 250 -13.67 14.93 6.86
N GLU A 251 -12.44 14.84 7.35
CA GLU A 251 -11.27 14.75 6.49
C GLU A 251 -10.61 13.40 6.72
N ASN A 252 -10.41 12.63 5.64
CA ASN A 252 -9.75 11.34 5.78
C ASN A 252 -8.99 10.89 4.53
N GLN A 253 -7.76 10.43 4.76
CA GLN A 253 -6.91 9.83 3.74
C GLN A 253 -7.55 8.61 3.05
N PHE A 254 -8.25 7.77 3.81
CA PHE A 254 -8.90 6.57 3.29
C PHE A 254 -10.34 6.45 3.75
N THR A 255 -11.23 6.08 2.82
CA THR A 255 -12.65 5.85 3.07
C THR A 255 -13.03 4.46 2.56
N SER A 256 -12.62 3.38 3.23
CA SER A 256 -12.88 1.99 2.82
C SER A 256 -13.62 1.14 3.87
N ALA A 257 -13.78 1.64 5.10
CA ALA A 257 -14.48 0.96 6.17
C ALA A 257 -16.00 0.99 5.96
N THR A 258 -16.54 0.05 5.17
CA THR A 258 -17.97 -0.03 4.86
C THR A 258 -18.87 -0.14 6.09
N LYS A 259 -18.38 -0.69 7.20
CA LYS A 259 -19.11 -0.71 8.48
C LYS A 259 -19.39 0.71 8.99
N ILE A 260 -18.40 1.60 8.95
CA ILE A 260 -18.56 3.00 9.36
C ILE A 260 -19.48 3.75 8.39
N ALA A 261 -19.33 3.49 7.08
CA ALA A 261 -20.22 4.08 6.07
C ALA A 261 -21.69 3.70 6.30
N ARG A 262 -21.99 2.44 6.63
CA ARG A 262 -23.34 1.97 6.93
C ARG A 262 -23.93 2.63 8.17
N GLU A 263 -23.16 2.73 9.26
CA GLU A 263 -23.61 3.41 10.48
C GLU A 263 -23.94 4.89 10.21
N LEU A 264 -23.12 5.57 9.39
CA LEU A 264 -23.39 6.96 8.98
C LEU A 264 -24.61 7.06 8.07
N ALA A 265 -24.77 6.15 7.10
CA ALA A 265 -25.95 6.12 6.24
C ALA A 265 -27.24 5.85 7.04
N GLU A 266 -27.20 4.93 8.00
CA GLU A 266 -28.31 4.65 8.93
C GLU A 266 -28.65 5.87 9.79
N GLN A 267 -27.65 6.61 10.27
CA GLN A 267 -27.87 7.88 10.97
C GLN A 267 -28.58 8.90 10.08
N MET A 268 -28.09 9.09 8.85
CA MET A 268 -28.65 10.03 7.90
C MET A 268 -30.09 9.68 7.50
N LEU A 269 -30.43 8.39 7.42
CA LEU A 269 -31.81 7.95 7.21
C LEU A 269 -32.73 8.30 8.39
N ARG A 270 -32.23 8.15 9.62
CA ARG A 270 -32.98 8.48 10.84
C ARG A 270 -33.08 9.98 11.11
N VAL A 271 -32.12 10.77 10.62
CA VAL A 271 -32.09 12.23 10.77
C VAL A 271 -32.11 12.87 9.37
N PRO A 272 -33.30 13.22 8.83
CA PRO A 272 -33.42 13.76 7.47
C PRO A 272 -32.69 15.09 7.25
N SER A 273 -32.50 15.89 8.30
CA SER A 273 -31.75 17.16 8.26
C SER A 273 -30.23 16.98 8.20
N LEU A 274 -29.72 15.78 8.54
CA LEU A 274 -28.29 15.54 8.62
C LEU A 274 -27.63 15.63 7.24
N ARG A 275 -26.61 16.49 7.13
CA ARG A 275 -25.76 16.66 5.96
C ARG A 275 -24.31 16.31 6.27
N VAL A 276 -23.58 15.83 5.27
CA VAL A 276 -22.20 15.37 5.45
C VAL A 276 -21.29 15.93 4.35
N VAL A 277 -20.09 16.38 4.74
CA VAL A 277 -18.99 16.67 3.80
C VAL A 277 -17.79 15.81 4.17
N VAL A 278 -17.25 15.09 3.18
CA VAL A 278 -16.07 14.24 3.31
C VAL A 278 -14.99 14.76 2.36
N VAL A 279 -13.92 15.32 2.92
CA VAL A 279 -12.72 15.72 2.20
C VAL A 279 -11.72 14.56 2.18
N THR A 280 -11.30 14.13 0.99
CA THR A 280 -10.44 12.95 0.79
C THR A 280 -9.51 13.15 -0.42
N PRO A 281 -8.43 12.38 -0.58
CA PRO A 281 -7.54 12.54 -1.73
C PRO A 281 -8.21 12.26 -3.08
N LYS A 282 -7.79 12.99 -4.12
CA LYS A 282 -8.10 12.65 -5.52
C LYS A 282 -7.62 11.23 -5.86
N LEU A 283 -6.32 10.99 -5.58
CA LEU A 283 -5.59 9.74 -5.81
C LEU A 283 -4.72 9.42 -4.59
N HIS A 284 -4.41 8.15 -4.37
CA HIS A 284 -3.48 7.73 -3.32
C HIS A 284 -2.03 7.75 -3.83
N SER A 285 -1.07 8.02 -2.94
CA SER A 285 0.34 8.34 -3.25
C SER A 285 1.11 7.18 -3.87
N SER A 286 0.90 5.95 -3.39
CA SER A 286 1.59 4.78 -3.94
C SER A 286 0.71 4.01 -4.92
N TRP A 287 1.35 3.39 -5.91
CA TRP A 287 0.70 2.51 -6.88
C TRP A 287 -0.06 1.35 -6.19
N LEU A 288 0.48 0.82 -5.09
CA LEU A 288 -0.13 -0.28 -4.35
C LEU A 288 -1.34 0.17 -3.52
N GLU A 289 -1.25 1.31 -2.83
CA GLU A 289 -2.38 1.93 -2.12
C GLU A 289 -3.50 2.28 -3.10
N SER A 290 -3.15 2.84 -4.27
CA SER A 290 -4.11 3.15 -5.32
C SER A 290 -4.86 1.90 -5.79
N GLN A 291 -4.18 0.78 -6.02
CA GLN A 291 -4.84 -0.45 -6.49
C GLN A 291 -5.64 -1.16 -5.38
N ALA A 292 -5.20 -1.10 -4.13
CA ALA A 292 -5.86 -1.81 -3.04
C ALA A 292 -7.03 -1.03 -2.39
N MET A 293 -6.90 0.30 -2.25
CA MET A 293 -7.85 1.13 -1.49
C MET A 293 -8.95 1.75 -2.37
N GLN A 294 -8.74 1.92 -3.68
CA GLN A 294 -9.75 2.50 -4.57
C GLN A 294 -11.03 1.66 -4.65
N ASN A 295 -10.92 0.32 -4.65
CA ASN A 295 -12.08 -0.57 -4.57
C ASN A 295 -12.86 -0.38 -3.26
N GLY A 296 -12.14 -0.17 -2.15
CA GLY A 296 -12.74 0.10 -0.85
C GLY A 296 -13.53 1.41 -0.84
N ARG A 297 -13.00 2.45 -1.52
CA ARG A 297 -13.67 3.74 -1.67
C ARG A 297 -15.00 3.66 -2.43
N GLY A 298 -15.03 2.92 -3.55
CA GLY A 298 -16.28 2.68 -4.28
C GLY A 298 -17.35 2.07 -3.38
N ALA A 299 -17.02 0.97 -2.70
CA ALA A 299 -17.96 0.29 -1.79
C ALA A 299 -18.40 1.16 -0.59
N PHE A 300 -17.53 2.07 -0.12
CA PHE A 300 -17.87 3.03 0.93
C PHE A 300 -18.90 4.06 0.44
N ILE A 301 -18.67 4.66 -0.73
CA ILE A 301 -19.59 5.64 -1.35
C ILE A 301 -20.92 4.98 -1.72
N ASP A 302 -20.88 3.75 -2.24
CA ASP A 302 -22.07 3.00 -2.66
C ASP A 302 -23.06 2.76 -1.52
N CYS A 303 -22.61 2.77 -0.26
CA CYS A 303 -23.50 2.66 0.91
C CYS A 303 -24.53 3.81 0.94
N PHE A 304 -24.15 5.01 0.54
CA PHE A 304 -25.02 6.20 0.55
C PHE A 304 -25.92 6.27 -0.70
N SER A 305 -25.37 5.94 -1.87
CA SER A 305 -26.13 5.82 -3.12
C SER A 305 -27.22 4.75 -3.02
N SER A 306 -26.88 3.58 -2.47
CA SER A 306 -27.83 2.47 -2.28
C SER A 306 -28.92 2.80 -1.26
N ALA A 307 -28.64 3.66 -0.29
CA ALA A 307 -29.60 4.15 0.69
C ALA A 307 -30.48 5.32 0.17
N GLY A 308 -30.20 5.84 -1.04
CA GLY A 308 -30.97 6.94 -1.62
C GLY A 308 -30.75 8.30 -0.96
N ILE A 309 -29.56 8.53 -0.40
CA ILE A 309 -29.21 9.75 0.37
C ILE A 309 -27.96 10.46 -0.17
N ALA A 310 -27.55 10.13 -1.40
CA ALA A 310 -26.33 10.65 -2.01
C ALA A 310 -26.36 12.18 -2.23
N ASP A 311 -27.54 12.79 -2.30
CA ASP A 311 -27.73 14.24 -2.40
C ASP A 311 -27.39 15.00 -1.10
N ARG A 312 -27.34 14.29 0.04
CA ARG A 312 -27.07 14.86 1.37
C ARG A 312 -25.63 14.64 1.87
N ILE A 313 -24.79 13.98 1.07
CA ILE A 313 -23.37 13.76 1.37
C ILE A 313 -22.50 14.15 0.18
N ARG A 314 -21.45 14.92 0.41
CA ARG A 314 -20.48 15.29 -0.63
C ARG A 314 -19.12 14.65 -0.33
N PHE A 315 -18.58 13.96 -1.33
CA PHE A 315 -17.19 13.49 -1.32
C PHE A 315 -16.38 14.40 -2.22
N VAL A 316 -15.45 15.15 -1.64
CA VAL A 316 -14.69 16.18 -2.34
C VAL A 316 -13.19 16.03 -2.09
N TYR A 317 -12.38 16.58 -2.98
CA TYR A 317 -10.93 16.71 -2.83
C TYR A 317 -10.49 18.15 -3.10
N PRO A 318 -9.43 18.66 -2.44
CA PRO A 318 -8.97 20.01 -2.66
C PRO A 318 -8.04 20.11 -3.87
N VAL A 319 -8.12 21.24 -4.56
CA VAL A 319 -7.16 21.67 -5.58
C VAL A 319 -6.59 23.05 -5.24
N SER A 320 -5.36 23.29 -5.65
CA SER A 320 -4.70 24.60 -5.57
C SER A 320 -4.00 24.94 -6.88
N GLY A 321 -4.09 26.19 -7.32
CA GLY A 321 -3.61 26.69 -8.60
C GLY A 321 -4.72 26.76 -9.66
N ASN A 322 -4.40 27.39 -10.80
CA ASN A 322 -5.35 27.58 -11.92
C ASN A 322 -4.78 27.02 -13.23
N GLY A 323 -5.67 26.49 -14.08
CA GLY A 323 -5.31 25.99 -15.41
C GLY A 323 -4.21 24.94 -15.35
N ASP A 324 -3.12 25.17 -16.08
CA ASP A 324 -1.99 24.24 -16.17
C ASP A 324 -1.16 24.11 -14.88
N THR A 325 -1.37 25.00 -13.90
CA THR A 325 -0.66 24.99 -12.60
C THR A 325 -1.45 24.33 -11.48
N GLU A 326 -2.65 23.84 -11.77
CA GLU A 326 -3.52 23.23 -10.79
C GLU A 326 -2.94 21.90 -10.29
N ALA A 327 -2.85 21.76 -8.98
CA ALA A 327 -2.41 20.56 -8.28
C ALA A 327 -3.49 20.10 -7.29
N ALA A 328 -3.76 18.80 -7.28
CA ALA A 328 -4.56 18.20 -6.22
C ALA A 328 -3.75 18.20 -4.92
N VAL A 329 -4.40 18.63 -3.83
CA VAL A 329 -3.82 18.60 -2.49
C VAL A 329 -4.00 17.18 -1.93
N MET A 330 -2.90 16.56 -1.49
CA MET A 330 -2.94 15.25 -0.85
C MET A 330 -3.49 15.38 0.57
N VAL A 331 -4.71 14.90 0.80
CA VAL A 331 -5.36 14.91 2.12
C VAL A 331 -4.90 13.70 2.93
N HIS A 332 -4.06 13.94 3.94
CA HIS A 332 -3.59 12.92 4.87
C HIS A 332 -4.21 13.05 6.26
N SER A 333 -4.98 14.09 6.54
CA SER A 333 -5.67 14.27 7.82
C SER A 333 -6.61 13.10 8.15
N LYS A 334 -6.85 12.93 9.46
CA LYS A 334 -7.85 12.04 10.03
C LYS A 334 -8.64 12.81 11.09
N LEU A 335 -9.60 13.58 10.60
CA LEU A 335 -10.39 14.50 11.40
C LEU A 335 -11.89 14.25 11.20
N MET A 336 -12.66 14.36 12.27
CA MET A 336 -14.13 14.33 12.21
C MET A 336 -14.71 15.37 13.17
N ILE A 337 -15.65 16.16 12.69
CA ILE A 337 -16.44 17.10 13.49
C ILE A 337 -17.91 16.73 13.38
N VAL A 338 -18.60 16.64 14.52
CA VAL A 338 -20.03 16.32 14.60
C VAL A 338 -20.76 17.45 15.31
N ASP A 339 -21.70 18.09 14.61
CA ASP A 339 -22.61 19.15 15.10
C ASP A 339 -21.93 20.35 15.80
N ASP A 340 -20.64 20.54 15.53
CA ASP A 340 -19.76 21.46 16.26
C ASP A 340 -19.66 21.14 17.78
N LEU A 341 -20.03 19.91 18.19
CA LEU A 341 -20.02 19.44 19.58
C LEU A 341 -18.89 18.45 19.86
N ILE A 342 -18.48 17.67 18.85
CA ILE A 342 -17.40 16.70 18.96
C ILE A 342 -16.35 17.04 17.91
N LEU A 343 -15.09 17.14 18.33
CA LEU A 343 -13.92 17.24 17.46
C LEU A 343 -13.02 16.04 17.70
N ARG A 344 -12.74 15.28 16.65
CA ARG A 344 -11.82 14.14 16.67
C ARG A 344 -10.62 14.44 15.78
N ILE A 345 -9.41 14.23 16.30
CA ILE A 345 -8.15 14.36 15.57
C ILE A 345 -7.24 13.20 15.97
N GLY A 346 -6.61 12.53 15.02
CA GLY A 346 -5.70 11.44 15.34
C GLY A 346 -5.02 10.80 14.15
N SER A 347 -4.64 9.54 14.30
CA SER A 347 -3.95 8.76 13.28
C SER A 347 -4.87 7.80 12.51
N ALA A 348 -6.08 7.53 13.02
CA ALA A 348 -6.95 6.48 12.49
C ALA A 348 -7.66 6.88 11.19
N ASN A 349 -7.38 6.15 10.11
CA ASN A 349 -8.10 6.28 8.85
C ASN A 349 -9.50 5.66 8.92
N LEU A 350 -10.42 6.02 8.02
CA LEU A 350 -11.69 5.31 7.84
C LEU A 350 -11.52 4.06 6.95
N ASN A 351 -10.58 3.20 7.31
CA ASN A 351 -10.32 1.90 6.69
C ASN A 351 -10.37 0.76 7.73
N ASN A 352 -10.45 -0.48 7.28
CA ASN A 352 -10.63 -1.61 8.18
C ASN A 352 -9.41 -1.86 9.08
N ARG A 353 -8.20 -1.57 8.58
CA ARG A 353 -6.96 -1.71 9.33
C ARG A 353 -6.86 -0.75 10.52
N SER A 354 -7.18 0.54 10.36
CA SER A 354 -7.19 1.48 11.48
C SER A 354 -8.30 1.18 12.49
N MET A 355 -9.38 0.52 12.08
CA MET A 355 -10.47 0.11 13.00
C MET A 355 -10.12 -1.13 13.85
N GLY A 356 -9.11 -1.93 13.48
CA GLY A 356 -8.89 -3.18 14.21
C GLY A 356 -7.61 -3.98 13.99
N ALA A 357 -6.68 -3.52 13.16
CA ALA A 357 -5.42 -4.21 12.90
C ALA A 357 -4.21 -3.35 13.27
N ASP A 358 -4.14 -2.11 12.82
CA ASP A 358 -3.04 -1.19 13.12
C ASP A 358 -3.22 -0.59 14.52
N SER A 359 -2.12 -0.22 15.17
CA SER A 359 -2.24 0.60 16.38
C SER A 359 -2.38 2.07 16.03
N GLU A 360 -3.42 2.69 16.60
CA GLU A 360 -3.86 4.05 16.31
C GLU A 360 -4.11 4.82 17.61
N CYS A 361 -4.11 6.14 17.56
CA CYS A 361 -4.41 7.00 18.70
C CYS A 361 -5.09 8.28 18.23
N ASP A 362 -6.28 8.53 18.75
CA ASP A 362 -7.07 9.71 18.44
C ASP A 362 -7.49 10.43 19.72
N LEU A 363 -7.47 11.75 19.68
CA LEU A 363 -8.05 12.62 20.69
C LEU A 363 -9.47 13.00 20.28
N ILE A 364 -10.39 12.97 21.25
CA ILE A 364 -11.79 13.29 21.07
C ILE A 364 -12.14 14.38 22.07
N PHE A 365 -12.42 15.57 21.57
CA PHE A 365 -12.81 16.72 22.37
C PHE A 365 -14.33 16.89 22.33
N GLU A 366 -14.93 17.11 23.49
CA GLU A 366 -16.38 17.31 23.63
C GLU A 366 -16.67 18.73 24.12
N ALA A 367 -17.57 19.44 23.43
CA ALA A 367 -18.00 20.75 23.83
C ALA A 367 -18.98 20.67 25.02
N THR A 368 -18.63 21.35 26.10
CA THR A 368 -19.43 21.47 27.33
C THR A 368 -19.84 22.91 27.64
N SER A 369 -19.45 23.84 26.77
CA SER A 369 -19.77 25.26 26.84
C SER A 369 -19.96 25.83 25.43
N ASP A 370 -20.59 26.99 25.33
CA ASP A 370 -20.72 27.70 24.04
C ASP A 370 -19.35 28.11 23.48
N GLU A 371 -18.38 28.41 24.34
CA GLU A 371 -17.01 28.70 23.94
C GLU A 371 -16.36 27.48 23.25
N HIS A 372 -16.47 26.29 23.85
CA HIS A 372 -15.98 25.06 23.24
C HIS A 372 -16.67 24.77 21.90
N ARG A 373 -18.00 24.98 21.83
CA ARG A 373 -18.78 24.80 20.61
C ARG A 373 -18.36 25.77 19.51
N ASN A 374 -18.16 27.04 19.85
CA ASN A 374 -17.69 28.07 18.93
C ASN A 374 -16.28 27.78 18.43
N PHE A 375 -15.39 27.28 19.28
CA PHE A 375 -14.07 26.82 18.90
C PHE A 375 -14.15 25.68 17.86
N ILE A 376 -14.91 24.61 18.11
CA ILE A 376 -15.06 23.52 17.15
C ILE A 376 -15.65 24.02 15.82
N ALA A 377 -16.67 24.87 15.87
CA ALA A 377 -17.26 25.49 14.68
C ALA A 377 -16.22 26.31 13.89
N SER A 378 -15.36 27.06 14.59
CA SER A 378 -14.27 27.82 13.98
C SER A 378 -13.25 26.89 13.31
N VAL A 379 -12.86 25.78 13.94
CA VAL A 379 -11.99 24.77 13.32
C VAL A 379 -12.60 24.28 12.00
N ARG A 380 -13.87 23.84 12.02
CA ARG A 380 -14.57 23.39 10.80
C ARG A 380 -14.55 24.45 9.70
N ARG A 381 -14.90 25.68 10.04
CA ARG A 381 -15.03 26.79 9.08
C ARG A 381 -13.66 27.20 8.52
N ARG A 382 -12.61 27.28 9.35
CA ARG A 382 -11.24 27.56 8.90
C ARG A 382 -10.70 26.47 7.97
N LEU A 383 -11.00 25.20 8.26
CA LEU A 383 -10.61 24.08 7.40
C LEU A 383 -11.26 24.18 6.01
N ILE A 384 -12.58 24.38 5.98
CA ILE A 384 -13.31 24.59 4.71
C ILE A 384 -12.82 25.84 3.98
N ALA A 385 -12.67 26.96 4.70
CA ALA A 385 -12.26 28.24 4.14
C ALA A 385 -10.89 28.14 3.45
N HIS A 386 -9.91 27.49 4.09
CA HIS A 386 -8.58 27.39 3.50
C HIS A 386 -8.57 26.57 2.20
N PHE A 387 -9.39 25.53 2.07
CA PHE A 387 -9.52 24.74 0.83
C PHE A 387 -10.26 25.47 -0.28
N CYS A 388 -11.10 26.44 0.08
CA CYS A 388 -11.87 27.25 -0.86
C CYS A 388 -11.22 28.60 -1.18
N GLY A 389 -10.11 28.96 -0.52
CA GLY A 389 -9.51 30.29 -0.66
C GLY A 389 -10.40 31.41 -0.15
N LEU A 390 -11.24 31.11 0.86
CA LEU A 390 -12.16 32.04 1.51
C LEU A 390 -11.66 32.41 2.90
N ASP A 391 -12.30 33.39 3.53
CA ASP A 391 -12.19 33.63 4.96
C ASP A 391 -13.23 32.82 5.76
N GLU A 392 -12.98 32.66 7.05
CA GLU A 392 -13.87 31.92 7.97
C GLU A 392 -15.28 32.54 8.02
N GLN A 393 -15.37 33.87 7.98
CA GLN A 393 -16.62 34.60 8.09
C GLN A 393 -17.56 34.33 6.90
N THR A 394 -17.01 34.21 5.70
CA THR A 394 -17.74 33.87 4.49
C THR A 394 -18.35 32.48 4.59
N VAL A 395 -17.61 31.50 5.12
CA VAL A 395 -18.13 30.15 5.37
C VAL A 395 -19.22 30.21 6.46
N ALA A 396 -18.99 30.94 7.55
CA ALA A 396 -19.95 31.09 8.64
C ALA A 396 -21.29 31.67 8.18
N GLN A 397 -21.27 32.70 7.33
CA GLN A 397 -22.47 33.32 6.76
C GLN A 397 -23.26 32.40 5.82
N ASN A 398 -22.63 31.33 5.34
CA ASN A 398 -23.18 30.40 4.35
C ASN A 398 -23.36 28.97 4.88
N ASP A 399 -23.24 28.73 6.20
CA ASP A 399 -23.34 27.39 6.81
C ASP A 399 -24.64 26.66 6.42
N ASP A 400 -25.77 27.38 6.34
CA ASP A 400 -27.06 26.79 5.94
C ASP A 400 -27.10 26.38 4.47
N ARG A 401 -26.31 27.02 3.61
CA ARG A 401 -26.22 26.77 2.16
C ARG A 401 -24.85 26.25 1.73
N LEU A 402 -24.12 25.58 2.63
CA LEU A 402 -22.72 25.21 2.41
C LEU A 402 -22.47 24.47 1.10
N PHE A 403 -23.33 23.52 0.70
CA PHE A 403 -23.16 22.82 -0.57
C PHE A 403 -23.22 23.75 -1.78
N ALA A 404 -24.14 24.73 -1.77
CA ALA A 404 -24.24 25.72 -2.83
C ALA A 404 -23.01 26.65 -2.84
N LEU A 405 -22.48 27.02 -1.67
CA LEU A 405 -21.22 27.77 -1.58
C LEU A 405 -20.07 26.99 -2.24
N LEU A 406 -19.93 25.69 -1.94
CA LEU A 406 -18.90 24.85 -2.55
C LEU A 406 -19.06 24.76 -4.07
N ASP A 407 -20.28 24.63 -4.56
CA ASP A 407 -20.58 24.60 -6.00
C ASP A 407 -20.27 25.93 -6.69
N ASP A 408 -20.56 27.06 -6.03
CA ASP A 408 -20.27 28.40 -6.55
C ASP A 408 -18.75 28.62 -6.64
N VAL A 409 -18.00 28.33 -5.57
CA VAL A 409 -16.52 28.43 -5.55
C VAL A 409 -15.89 27.54 -6.63
N SER A 410 -16.35 26.29 -6.76
CA SER A 410 -15.81 25.36 -7.76
C SER A 410 -16.10 25.81 -9.20
N ARG A 411 -17.20 26.54 -9.43
CA ARG A 411 -17.60 27.04 -10.76
C ARG A 411 -16.87 28.31 -11.14
N GLU A 412 -16.59 29.18 -10.17
CA GLU A 412 -15.88 30.44 -10.38
C GLU A 412 -14.41 30.25 -10.78
N GLY A 413 -13.84 29.06 -10.54
CA GLY A 413 -12.48 28.73 -10.98
C GLY A 413 -11.41 29.50 -10.22
N GLY A 414 -11.64 29.75 -8.93
CA GLY A 414 -10.67 30.36 -8.03
C GLY A 414 -9.42 29.50 -7.83
N THR A 415 -8.36 30.12 -7.29
CA THR A 415 -7.05 29.48 -7.05
C THR A 415 -7.09 28.31 -6.07
N LYS A 416 -8.18 28.16 -5.30
CA LYS A 416 -8.42 27.00 -4.46
C LYS A 416 -9.89 26.62 -4.56
N ALA A 417 -10.17 25.34 -4.62
CA ALA A 417 -11.54 24.83 -4.64
C ALA A 417 -11.60 23.39 -4.11
N LEU A 418 -12.78 22.99 -3.66
CA LEU A 418 -13.14 21.60 -3.41
C LEU A 418 -13.88 21.05 -4.63
N ARG A 419 -13.45 19.90 -5.14
CA ARG A 419 -14.03 19.24 -6.33
C ARG A 419 -14.58 17.87 -5.98
N ASP A 420 -15.68 17.48 -6.63
CA ASP A 420 -16.28 16.18 -6.40
C ASP A 420 -15.35 15.03 -6.80
N VAL A 421 -15.30 13.99 -5.95
CA VAL A 421 -14.60 12.75 -6.24
C VAL A 421 -15.41 11.94 -7.24
N GLU A 422 -14.82 11.60 -8.39
CA GLU A 422 -15.47 10.73 -9.37
C GLU A 422 -15.64 9.31 -8.83
N SER A 423 -16.86 8.77 -8.96
CA SER A 423 -17.22 7.43 -8.50
C SER A 423 -16.82 6.30 -9.47
N SER A 424 -16.21 6.61 -10.63
CA SER A 424 -15.95 5.59 -11.65
C SER A 424 -14.75 4.70 -11.28
N VAL A 425 -15.03 3.42 -10.99
CA VAL A 425 -14.01 2.41 -10.70
C VAL A 425 -13.97 1.38 -11.83
N LEU A 426 -12.84 1.29 -12.52
CA LEU A 426 -12.46 0.12 -13.30
C LEU A 426 -11.93 -0.94 -12.32
N THR A 427 -12.79 -1.87 -11.90
CA THR A 427 -12.42 -2.97 -11.00
C THR A 427 -11.45 -3.91 -11.70
N SER A 428 -10.17 -3.85 -11.34
CA SER A 428 -9.21 -4.86 -11.79
C SER A 428 -9.34 -6.12 -10.92
N ALA A 429 -9.36 -7.31 -11.52
CA ALA A 429 -9.44 -8.58 -10.78
C ALA A 429 -8.28 -8.78 -9.79
N LEU A 430 -7.14 -8.11 -10.05
CA LEU A 430 -5.98 -8.06 -9.16
C LEU A 430 -6.28 -7.26 -7.88
N ALA A 431 -6.93 -6.11 -8.00
CA ALA A 431 -7.29 -5.27 -6.86
C ALA A 431 -8.18 -6.00 -5.85
N THR A 432 -9.17 -6.77 -6.31
CA THR A 432 -10.05 -7.58 -5.44
C THR A 432 -9.30 -8.68 -4.70
N MET A 433 -8.21 -9.22 -5.27
CA MET A 433 -7.41 -10.26 -4.62
C MET A 433 -6.44 -9.70 -3.57
N VAL A 434 -6.00 -8.44 -3.71
CA VAL A 434 -5.02 -7.80 -2.82
C VAL A 434 -5.70 -7.09 -1.64
N GLN A 435 -6.92 -6.59 -1.82
CA GLN A 435 -7.62 -5.77 -0.82
C GLN A 435 -7.73 -6.40 0.59
N PRO A 436 -8.06 -7.70 0.78
CA PRO A 436 -8.14 -8.30 2.12
C PRO A 436 -6.79 -8.41 2.86
N VAL A 437 -5.68 -8.34 2.12
CA VAL A 437 -4.32 -8.36 2.69
C VAL A 437 -3.83 -6.94 2.96
N ALA A 438 -4.25 -5.98 2.12
CA ALA A 438 -3.87 -4.57 2.23
C ALA A 438 -4.75 -3.78 3.22
N ASP A 439 -5.99 -4.20 3.48
CA ASP A 439 -6.91 -3.59 4.45
C ASP A 439 -7.57 -4.65 5.34
N PRO A 440 -6.79 -5.35 6.18
CA PRO A 440 -7.33 -6.41 7.02
C PRO A 440 -8.15 -5.84 8.19
N GLU A 441 -9.35 -6.37 8.43
CA GLU A 441 -10.18 -5.99 9.60
C GLU A 441 -9.57 -6.44 10.95
N ARG A 442 -8.71 -7.46 10.92
CA ARG A 442 -8.07 -8.05 12.11
C ARG A 442 -6.61 -8.36 11.82
N PRO A 443 -5.73 -8.36 12.84
CA PRO A 443 -4.32 -8.66 12.65
C PRO A 443 -4.12 -10.05 12.01
N LEU A 444 -3.21 -10.15 11.05
CA LEU A 444 -2.92 -11.43 10.40
C LEU A 444 -1.92 -12.20 11.27
N HIS A 445 -2.43 -13.07 12.15
CA HIS A 445 -1.59 -13.92 13.01
C HIS A 445 -0.91 -15.05 12.21
N LEU A 446 0.09 -14.70 11.40
CA LEU A 446 0.86 -15.65 10.61
C LEU A 446 1.88 -16.44 11.44
N GLU A 447 2.20 -16.05 12.68
CA GLU A 447 3.15 -16.79 13.53
C GLU A 447 2.69 -18.21 13.89
N ARG A 448 1.38 -18.43 14.05
CA ARG A 448 0.79 -19.78 14.20
C ARG A 448 0.83 -20.60 12.90
N ALA A 449 0.96 -19.94 11.75
CA ALA A 449 1.18 -20.58 10.46
C ALA A 449 2.66 -20.81 10.17
N ALA A 450 3.54 -19.90 10.60
CA ALA A 450 4.99 -19.94 10.44
C ALA A 450 5.63 -21.03 11.31
N SER A 451 5.25 -21.16 12.58
CA SER A 451 5.70 -22.26 13.44
C SER A 451 5.26 -23.65 12.95
N ARG A 452 4.22 -23.71 12.10
CA ARG A 452 3.81 -24.92 11.35
C ARG A 452 4.46 -25.10 9.99
N MET A 453 5.02 -24.03 9.40
CA MET A 453 5.66 -24.04 8.08
C MET A 453 7.17 -24.36 8.16
N TRP A 454 7.84 -23.91 9.22
CA TRP A 454 9.31 -23.97 9.35
C TRP A 454 9.73 -25.11 10.28
N SER A 455 9.47 -26.36 9.88
CA SER A 455 10.08 -27.51 10.56
C SER A 455 11.56 -27.60 10.18
N THR A 456 12.40 -28.22 11.02
CA THR A 456 13.81 -28.52 10.68
C THR A 456 13.93 -29.22 9.32
N LYS A 457 12.93 -30.05 8.95
CA LYS A 457 12.86 -30.71 7.64
C LYS A 457 12.59 -29.74 6.49
N THR A 458 11.79 -28.70 6.72
CA THR A 458 11.52 -27.65 5.72
C THR A 458 12.75 -26.77 5.50
N ILE A 459 13.46 -26.42 6.58
CA ILE A 459 14.70 -25.62 6.52
C ILE A 459 15.80 -26.42 5.82
N ILE A 460 16.00 -27.70 6.18
CA ILE A 460 16.92 -28.60 5.49
C ILE A 460 16.54 -28.77 4.02
N GLY A 461 15.24 -28.85 3.70
CA GLY A 461 14.76 -28.90 2.32
C GLY A 461 15.12 -27.63 1.53
N MET A 462 14.89 -26.45 2.11
CA MET A 462 15.20 -25.17 1.46
C MET A 462 16.70 -24.95 1.30
N VAL A 463 17.51 -25.28 2.32
CA VAL A 463 18.97 -25.21 2.25
C VAL A 463 19.50 -26.21 1.23
N SER A 464 18.97 -27.43 1.20
CA SER A 464 19.31 -28.43 0.18
C SER A 464 18.96 -27.97 -1.23
N ILE A 465 17.82 -27.29 -1.41
CA ILE A 465 17.42 -26.70 -2.70
C ILE A 465 18.36 -25.54 -3.07
N ALA A 466 18.69 -24.65 -2.14
CA ALA A 466 19.60 -23.55 -2.38
C ALA A 466 21.02 -24.06 -2.72
N VAL A 467 21.51 -25.07 -2.01
CA VAL A 467 22.79 -25.72 -2.28
C VAL A 467 22.75 -26.49 -3.60
N ALA A 468 21.64 -27.16 -3.95
CA ALA A 468 21.48 -27.81 -5.24
C ALA A 468 21.43 -26.80 -6.39
N LEU A 469 20.78 -25.65 -6.21
CA LEU A 469 20.72 -24.58 -7.21
C LEU A 469 22.08 -23.87 -7.35
N CYS A 470 22.78 -23.60 -6.25
CA CYS A 470 24.16 -23.10 -6.28
C CYS A 470 25.11 -24.12 -6.91
N GLY A 471 24.96 -25.41 -6.59
CA GLY A 471 25.71 -26.51 -7.19
C GLY A 471 25.42 -26.66 -8.68
N LEU A 472 24.16 -26.48 -9.10
CA LEU A 472 23.76 -26.49 -10.51
C LEU A 472 24.29 -25.25 -11.23
N ALA A 473 24.28 -24.07 -10.61
CA ALA A 473 24.86 -22.84 -11.15
C ALA A 473 26.38 -22.90 -11.23
N MET A 474 27.04 -23.53 -10.26
CA MET A 474 28.48 -23.82 -10.30
C MET A 474 28.80 -24.87 -11.35
N ALA A 475 28.01 -25.94 -11.46
CA ALA A 475 28.16 -26.91 -12.54
C ALA A 475 27.95 -26.25 -13.91
N TRP A 476 26.97 -25.35 -14.03
CA TRP A 476 26.71 -24.59 -15.24
C TRP A 476 27.85 -23.62 -15.62
N SER A 477 28.54 -23.04 -14.63
CA SER A 477 29.61 -22.07 -14.87
C SER A 477 31.01 -22.68 -14.99
N TYR A 478 31.24 -23.85 -14.38
CA TYR A 478 32.56 -24.49 -14.30
C TYR A 478 32.64 -25.85 -15.01
N THR A 479 31.55 -26.35 -15.62
CA THR A 479 31.56 -27.53 -16.49
C THR A 479 30.99 -27.21 -17.87
N SER A 480 31.09 -28.13 -18.82
CA SER A 480 30.54 -27.99 -20.18
C SER A 480 29.00 -28.05 -20.27
N LEU A 481 28.29 -28.00 -19.14
CA LEU A 481 26.81 -27.97 -19.10
C LEU A 481 26.23 -26.72 -19.79
N SER A 482 26.90 -25.56 -19.69
CA SER A 482 26.51 -24.35 -20.44
C SER A 482 26.61 -24.54 -21.95
N ASP A 483 27.54 -25.38 -22.41
CA ASP A 483 27.76 -25.64 -23.84
C ASP A 483 26.64 -26.47 -24.46
N PHE A 484 25.94 -27.27 -23.64
CA PHE A 484 24.73 -27.98 -24.05
C PHE A 484 23.50 -27.08 -24.09
N ALA A 485 23.57 -25.82 -23.69
CA ALA A 485 22.45 -24.86 -23.77
C ALA A 485 22.72 -23.72 -24.77
N ASP A 486 23.88 -23.74 -25.42
CA ASP A 486 24.22 -22.84 -26.51
C ASP A 486 23.31 -23.10 -27.72
N ALA A 487 22.51 -22.09 -28.06
CA ALA A 487 21.57 -22.12 -29.19
C ALA A 487 22.29 -22.42 -30.53
N GLY A 488 23.58 -22.08 -30.65
CA GLY A 488 24.43 -22.40 -31.80
C GLY A 488 24.73 -23.88 -31.94
N ARG A 489 25.12 -24.58 -30.87
CA ARG A 489 25.36 -26.04 -30.91
C ARG A 489 24.07 -26.84 -31.07
N MET A 490 22.99 -26.41 -30.41
CA MET A 490 21.70 -27.08 -30.55
C MET A 490 21.12 -26.92 -31.96
N SER A 491 21.24 -25.73 -32.54
CA SER A 491 20.85 -25.50 -33.92
C SER A 491 21.73 -26.28 -34.90
N THR A 492 23.04 -26.45 -34.63
CA THR A 492 23.96 -27.26 -35.46
C THR A 492 23.64 -28.76 -35.39
N LEU A 493 23.38 -29.31 -34.20
CA LEU A 493 22.94 -30.70 -34.04
C LEU A 493 21.57 -30.95 -34.67
N LEU A 494 20.60 -30.05 -34.47
CA LEU A 494 19.28 -30.19 -35.08
C LEU A 494 19.29 -29.93 -36.59
N SER A 495 20.20 -29.11 -37.11
CA SER A 495 20.37 -28.88 -38.56
C SER A 495 21.19 -29.97 -39.26
N ALA A 496 22.09 -30.66 -38.55
CA ALA A 496 22.73 -31.88 -39.06
C ALA A 496 21.72 -33.02 -39.32
N TYR A 497 20.57 -32.98 -38.63
CA TYR A 497 19.47 -33.94 -38.78
C TYR A 497 18.17 -33.31 -39.32
N SER A 498 18.16 -32.03 -39.74
CA SER A 498 16.93 -31.36 -40.19
C SER A 498 16.42 -31.87 -41.52
N GLN A 499 17.30 -32.47 -42.34
CA GLN A 499 16.94 -33.20 -43.57
C GLN A 499 16.80 -34.71 -43.35
N SER A 500 17.00 -35.20 -42.11
CA SER A 500 16.79 -36.59 -41.75
C SER A 500 15.36 -36.81 -41.27
N VAL A 501 14.78 -37.96 -41.61
CA VAL A 501 13.44 -38.39 -41.13
C VAL A 501 13.35 -38.42 -39.60
N TRP A 502 14.49 -38.47 -38.90
CA TRP A 502 14.58 -38.53 -37.44
C TRP A 502 14.56 -37.17 -36.72
N GLY A 503 14.68 -36.03 -37.43
CA GLY A 503 14.67 -34.70 -36.81
C GLY A 503 13.42 -34.42 -35.96
N PRO A 504 12.20 -34.58 -36.50
CA PRO A 504 10.97 -34.38 -35.74
C PRO A 504 10.79 -35.30 -34.52
N PRO A 505 11.03 -36.64 -34.63
CA PRO A 505 11.00 -37.53 -33.46
C PRO A 505 11.97 -37.13 -32.33
N PHE A 506 13.20 -36.70 -32.66
CA PHE A 506 14.17 -36.27 -31.64
C PHE A 506 13.72 -34.98 -30.94
N ALA A 507 13.19 -34.02 -31.68
CA ALA A 507 12.63 -32.80 -31.09
C ALA A 507 11.46 -33.12 -30.16
N ILE A 508 10.53 -33.99 -30.58
CA ILE A 508 9.40 -34.45 -29.75
C ILE A 508 9.91 -35.13 -28.47
N ALA A 509 10.92 -35.99 -28.55
CA ALA A 509 11.53 -36.62 -27.38
C ALA A 509 12.15 -35.58 -26.43
N ALA A 510 12.80 -34.55 -26.97
CA ALA A 510 13.36 -33.45 -26.18
C ALA A 510 12.29 -32.66 -25.40
N PHE A 511 11.08 -32.48 -25.94
CA PHE A 511 9.94 -31.89 -25.20
C PHE A 511 9.49 -32.74 -24.01
N VAL A 512 9.46 -34.06 -24.17
CA VAL A 512 9.07 -34.97 -23.09
C VAL A 512 10.14 -34.98 -21.99
N VAL A 513 11.41 -35.17 -22.36
CA VAL A 513 12.53 -35.17 -21.42
C VAL A 513 12.68 -33.81 -20.74
N GLY A 514 12.64 -32.72 -21.51
CA GLY A 514 12.68 -31.35 -21.01
C GLY A 514 11.53 -31.06 -20.04
N GLY A 515 10.32 -31.53 -20.36
CA GLY A 515 9.17 -31.45 -19.46
C GLY A 515 9.41 -32.13 -18.11
N LEU A 516 10.04 -33.30 -18.10
CA LEU A 516 10.34 -34.05 -16.86
C LEU A 516 11.36 -33.34 -15.96
N VAL A 517 12.29 -32.57 -16.56
CA VAL A 517 13.33 -31.82 -15.82
C VAL A 517 12.99 -30.33 -15.64
N VAL A 518 11.75 -29.92 -15.93
CA VAL A 518 11.28 -28.52 -15.80
C VAL A 518 12.05 -27.55 -16.71
N PHE A 519 12.50 -28.02 -17.87
CA PHE A 519 13.17 -27.20 -18.86
C PHE A 519 12.20 -26.19 -19.50
N PRO A 520 12.61 -24.94 -19.77
CA PRO A 520 11.75 -23.93 -20.37
C PRO A 520 11.21 -24.34 -21.75
N VAL A 521 9.90 -24.60 -21.82
CA VAL A 521 9.23 -25.08 -23.05
C VAL A 521 9.35 -24.11 -24.23
N LEU A 522 9.41 -22.80 -23.96
CA LEU A 522 9.55 -21.76 -24.99
C LEU A 522 10.87 -21.87 -25.75
N VAL A 523 11.95 -22.27 -25.07
CA VAL A 523 13.27 -22.47 -25.69
C VAL A 523 13.21 -23.64 -26.66
N LEU A 524 12.54 -24.73 -26.29
CA LEU A 524 12.36 -25.89 -27.17
C LEU A 524 11.47 -25.57 -28.37
N ILE A 525 10.42 -24.77 -28.19
CA ILE A 525 9.57 -24.30 -29.30
C ILE A 525 10.41 -23.47 -30.28
N ALA A 526 11.18 -22.50 -29.80
CA ALA A 526 12.03 -21.66 -30.63
C ALA A 526 13.12 -22.46 -31.36
N ALA A 527 13.81 -23.37 -30.65
CA ALA A 527 14.85 -24.22 -31.24
C ALA A 527 14.29 -25.16 -32.32
N THR A 528 13.11 -25.75 -32.08
CA THR A 528 12.44 -26.64 -33.04
C THR A 528 11.97 -25.89 -34.27
N ALA A 529 11.41 -24.69 -34.07
CA ALA A 529 11.01 -23.80 -35.17
C ALA A 529 12.20 -23.35 -36.02
N ALA A 530 13.31 -22.96 -35.38
CA ALA A 530 14.52 -22.53 -36.06
C ALA A 530 15.19 -23.68 -36.85
N ALA A 531 15.14 -24.91 -36.33
CA ALA A 531 15.80 -26.06 -36.95
C ALA A 531 15.00 -26.72 -38.07
N LEU A 532 13.67 -26.84 -37.93
CA LEU A 532 12.80 -27.57 -38.86
C LEU A 532 11.98 -26.63 -39.76
N GLY A 533 12.15 -25.33 -39.62
CA GLY A 533 11.38 -24.32 -40.34
C GLY A 533 9.96 -24.14 -39.77
N PRO A 534 9.19 -23.18 -40.33
CA PRO A 534 7.96 -22.70 -39.70
C PRO A 534 6.85 -23.76 -39.66
N TRP A 535 6.60 -24.48 -40.75
CA TRP A 535 5.47 -25.43 -40.80
C TRP A 535 5.78 -26.76 -40.11
N LEU A 536 6.91 -27.38 -40.45
CA LEU A 536 7.30 -28.65 -39.82
C LEU A 536 7.70 -28.43 -38.35
N GLY A 537 8.35 -27.31 -38.02
CA GLY A 537 8.63 -26.91 -36.65
C GLY A 537 7.38 -26.64 -35.83
N PHE A 538 6.36 -25.99 -36.40
CA PHE A 538 5.06 -25.81 -35.73
C PHE A 538 4.41 -27.15 -35.39
N VAL A 539 4.27 -28.05 -36.37
CA VAL A 539 3.66 -29.37 -36.16
C VAL A 539 4.46 -30.17 -35.13
N THR A 540 5.78 -30.21 -35.27
CA THR A 540 6.68 -30.95 -34.37
C THR A 540 6.64 -30.41 -32.94
N ALA A 541 6.73 -29.09 -32.77
CA ALA A 541 6.66 -28.45 -31.46
C ALA A 541 5.29 -28.63 -30.82
N MET A 542 4.21 -28.54 -31.59
CA MET A 542 2.86 -28.78 -31.10
C MET A 542 2.69 -30.22 -30.62
N THR A 543 3.13 -31.21 -31.42
CA THR A 543 3.11 -32.61 -31.04
C THR A 543 3.95 -32.87 -29.79
N GLY A 544 5.16 -32.29 -29.71
CA GLY A 544 6.03 -32.39 -28.54
C GLY A 544 5.42 -31.79 -27.28
N VAL A 545 4.83 -30.60 -27.37
CA VAL A 545 4.14 -29.94 -26.26
C VAL A 545 2.94 -30.75 -25.77
N VAL A 546 2.09 -31.23 -26.68
CA VAL A 546 0.92 -32.02 -26.32
C VAL A 546 1.33 -33.36 -25.71
N LEU A 547 2.35 -34.04 -26.27
CA LEU A 547 2.84 -35.32 -25.75
C LEU A 547 3.51 -35.15 -24.37
N SER A 548 4.32 -34.12 -24.20
CA SER A 548 4.92 -33.78 -22.90
C SER A 548 3.86 -33.44 -21.86
N ALA A 549 2.86 -32.64 -22.23
CA ALA A 549 1.72 -32.34 -21.36
C ALA A 549 0.93 -33.59 -20.98
N PHE A 550 0.71 -34.51 -21.91
CA PHE A 550 0.06 -35.80 -21.67
C PHE A 550 0.83 -36.63 -20.63
N VAL A 551 2.15 -36.81 -20.81
CA VAL A 551 3.00 -37.60 -19.91
C VAL A 551 2.99 -37.01 -18.50
N LEU A 552 3.17 -35.69 -18.38
CA LEU A 552 3.18 -35.00 -17.09
C LEU A 552 1.79 -35.01 -16.42
N PHE A 553 0.71 -34.92 -17.21
CA PHE A 553 -0.64 -35.09 -16.71
C PHE A 553 -0.89 -36.52 -16.21
N ALA A 554 -0.41 -37.54 -16.92
CA ALA A 554 -0.51 -38.93 -16.49
C ALA A 554 0.27 -39.18 -15.18
N ILE A 555 1.47 -38.59 -15.04
CA ILE A 555 2.23 -38.60 -13.79
C ILE A 555 1.42 -37.95 -12.65
N GLY A 556 0.84 -36.77 -12.90
CA GLY A 556 -0.05 -36.10 -11.93
C GLY A 556 -1.25 -36.96 -11.53
N ARG A 557 -1.89 -37.62 -12.51
CA ARG A 557 -3.02 -38.52 -12.29
C ARG A 557 -2.65 -39.74 -11.46
N ALA A 558 -1.48 -40.33 -11.73
CA ALA A 558 -0.95 -41.49 -11.01
C ALA A 558 -0.50 -41.14 -9.57
N LEU A 559 0.05 -39.94 -9.36
CA LEU A 559 0.38 -39.45 -8.02
C LEU A 559 -0.89 -39.21 -7.18
N GLY A 560 -1.96 -38.73 -7.82
CA GLY A 560 -3.23 -38.46 -7.17
C GLY A 560 -3.20 -37.22 -6.27
N ARG A 561 -4.40 -36.71 -5.95
CA ARG A 561 -4.59 -35.44 -5.25
C ARG A 561 -3.89 -35.38 -3.89
N GLU A 562 -4.00 -36.43 -3.09
CA GLU A 562 -3.47 -36.46 -1.71
C GLU A 562 -1.94 -36.54 -1.61
N ARG A 563 -1.28 -37.25 -2.52
CA ARG A 563 0.20 -37.35 -2.51
C ARG A 563 0.81 -36.09 -3.08
N LEU A 564 0.21 -35.51 -4.13
CA LEU A 564 0.68 -34.24 -4.67
C LEU A 564 0.51 -33.09 -3.68
N GLN A 565 -0.59 -33.06 -2.91
CA GLN A 565 -0.80 -32.08 -1.83
C GLN A 565 0.20 -32.22 -0.67
N ARG A 566 0.69 -33.44 -0.41
CA ARG A 566 1.76 -33.71 0.57
C ARG A 566 3.14 -33.26 0.08
N LEU A 567 3.41 -33.37 -1.22
CA LEU A 567 4.69 -32.99 -1.84
C LEU A 567 4.80 -31.48 -2.13
N LEU A 568 3.71 -30.83 -2.57
CA LEU A 568 3.71 -29.42 -3.02
C LEU A 568 3.03 -28.45 -2.03
N GLY A 569 2.53 -28.94 -0.90
CA GLY A 569 1.95 -28.12 0.17
C GLY A 569 0.53 -27.60 -0.09
N ARG A 570 -0.11 -27.04 0.95
CA ARG A 570 -1.55 -26.69 0.96
C ARG A 570 -1.96 -25.47 0.11
N ARG A 571 -1.02 -24.70 -0.47
CA ARG A 571 -1.33 -23.52 -1.32
C ARG A 571 -1.75 -23.90 -2.74
N THR A 572 -1.20 -24.96 -3.31
CA THR A 572 -1.58 -25.46 -4.65
C THR A 572 -2.99 -26.06 -4.67
N ALA A 573 -3.49 -26.51 -3.52
CA ALA A 573 -4.87 -26.98 -3.35
C ALA A 573 -5.94 -25.88 -3.60
N ARG A 574 -5.63 -24.60 -3.37
CA ARG A 574 -6.56 -23.47 -3.66
C ARG A 574 -6.61 -23.09 -5.13
N ILE A 575 -5.49 -23.23 -5.85
CA ILE A 575 -5.45 -23.07 -7.31
C ILE A 575 -6.27 -24.19 -7.97
N GLN A 576 -6.24 -25.38 -7.37
CA GLN A 576 -7.03 -26.56 -7.75
C GLN A 576 -8.55 -26.33 -7.69
N GLU A 577 -9.06 -25.40 -6.88
CA GLU A 577 -10.52 -25.20 -6.69
C GLU A 577 -11.10 -24.04 -7.49
N ARG A 578 -10.33 -22.96 -7.71
CA ARG A 578 -10.83 -21.78 -8.46
C ARG A 578 -10.71 -21.91 -9.98
N VAL A 579 -9.90 -22.83 -10.46
CA VAL A 579 -9.55 -22.95 -11.89
C VAL A 579 -10.26 -24.14 -12.58
N VAL A 580 -10.79 -25.10 -11.81
CA VAL A 580 -11.11 -26.46 -12.29
C VAL A 580 -12.61 -26.71 -12.55
N GLY A 581 -13.45 -25.67 -12.54
CA GLY A 581 -14.89 -25.82 -12.82
C GLY A 581 -15.34 -25.71 -14.28
N LYS A 582 -14.47 -25.34 -15.24
CA LYS A 582 -14.91 -24.80 -16.55
C LYS A 582 -14.28 -25.45 -17.81
N GLY A 583 -14.02 -26.76 -17.79
CA GLY A 583 -13.71 -27.57 -18.99
C GLY A 583 -12.56 -27.03 -19.87
N ILE A 584 -12.66 -27.24 -21.19
CA ILE A 584 -11.65 -26.86 -22.21
C ILE A 584 -11.24 -25.37 -22.10
N LEU A 585 -12.20 -24.47 -21.88
CA LEU A 585 -11.96 -23.01 -21.88
C LEU A 585 -11.02 -22.57 -20.76
N ALA A 586 -11.13 -23.18 -19.57
CA ALA A 586 -10.24 -22.88 -18.46
C ALA A 586 -8.78 -23.21 -18.80
N VAL A 587 -8.56 -24.35 -19.45
CA VAL A 587 -7.23 -24.80 -19.86
C VAL A 587 -6.65 -23.86 -20.92
N VAL A 588 -7.46 -23.41 -21.89
CA VAL A 588 -7.04 -22.42 -22.90
C VAL A 588 -6.54 -21.14 -22.22
N VAL A 589 -7.32 -20.57 -21.30
CA VAL A 589 -6.95 -19.32 -20.61
C VAL A 589 -5.65 -19.47 -19.80
N ILE A 590 -5.49 -20.59 -19.07
CA ILE A 590 -4.27 -20.85 -18.30
C ILE A 590 -3.04 -20.93 -19.21
N ARG A 591 -3.16 -21.50 -20.42
CA ARG A 591 -2.03 -21.59 -21.35
C ARG A 591 -1.61 -20.25 -21.93
N MET A 592 -2.54 -19.30 -22.00
CA MET A 592 -2.26 -17.96 -22.52
C MET A 592 -1.67 -17.03 -21.46
N ILE A 593 -1.70 -17.39 -20.17
CA ILE A 593 -1.17 -16.58 -19.07
C ILE A 593 0.03 -17.30 -18.41
N PRO A 594 1.21 -16.65 -18.31
CA PRO A 594 2.40 -17.26 -17.72
C PRO A 594 2.34 -17.24 -16.18
N ILE A 595 1.47 -18.06 -15.59
CA ILE A 595 1.24 -18.11 -14.13
C ILE A 595 2.25 -19.03 -13.42
N ALA A 596 2.73 -20.08 -14.09
CA ALA A 596 3.64 -21.07 -13.52
C ALA A 596 4.41 -21.85 -14.61
N PRO A 597 5.52 -22.55 -14.26
CA PRO A 597 6.26 -23.37 -15.22
C PRO A 597 5.40 -24.47 -15.86
N PHE A 598 5.61 -24.70 -17.16
CA PHE A 598 4.83 -25.64 -17.98
C PHE A 598 4.66 -27.01 -17.31
N SER A 599 5.73 -27.57 -16.76
CA SER A 599 5.73 -28.89 -16.14
C SER A 599 4.88 -28.96 -14.88
N VAL A 600 4.92 -27.90 -14.06
CA VAL A 600 4.16 -27.82 -12.81
C VAL A 600 2.67 -27.76 -13.09
N VAL A 601 2.26 -26.94 -14.07
CA VAL A 601 0.85 -26.81 -14.49
C VAL A 601 0.29 -28.17 -14.94
N ASN A 602 1.07 -28.94 -15.71
CA ASN A 602 0.62 -30.23 -16.25
C ASN A 602 0.43 -31.30 -15.17
N VAL A 603 1.38 -31.40 -14.22
CA VAL A 603 1.29 -32.36 -13.11
C VAL A 603 0.13 -31.99 -12.16
N VAL A 604 -0.05 -30.70 -11.88
CA VAL A 604 -1.16 -30.22 -11.03
C VAL A 604 -2.51 -30.45 -11.70
N ALA A 605 -2.62 -30.18 -13.01
CA ALA A 605 -3.82 -30.49 -13.79
C ALA A 605 -4.12 -32.00 -13.81
N GLY A 606 -3.09 -32.84 -13.93
CA GLY A 606 -3.20 -34.30 -13.87
C GLY A 606 -3.79 -34.82 -12.56
N ALA A 607 -3.38 -34.25 -11.44
CA ALA A 607 -3.86 -34.60 -10.11
C ALA A 607 -5.23 -33.98 -9.75
N SER A 608 -5.83 -33.21 -10.66
CA SER A 608 -7.15 -32.58 -10.48
C SER A 608 -8.30 -33.46 -11.02
N THR A 609 -9.53 -32.97 -10.92
CA THR A 609 -10.72 -33.61 -11.49
C THR A 609 -10.91 -33.36 -12.99
N LEU A 610 -10.01 -32.63 -13.65
CA LEU A 610 -10.12 -32.34 -15.09
C LEU A 610 -10.12 -33.63 -15.93
N PRO A 611 -11.04 -33.78 -16.89
CA PRO A 611 -10.97 -34.84 -17.89
C PRO A 611 -9.72 -34.70 -18.76
N LEU A 612 -9.06 -35.82 -19.09
CA LEU A 612 -7.88 -35.82 -19.97
C LEU A 612 -8.18 -35.17 -21.33
N ARG A 613 -9.36 -35.46 -21.90
CA ARG A 613 -9.81 -34.90 -23.18
C ARG A 613 -9.82 -33.37 -23.13
N ASP A 614 -10.42 -32.79 -22.10
CA ASP A 614 -10.56 -31.34 -21.96
C ASP A 614 -9.20 -30.66 -21.78
N PHE A 615 -8.31 -31.32 -21.05
CA PHE A 615 -6.94 -30.85 -20.85
C PHE A 615 -6.11 -30.87 -22.14
N LEU A 616 -6.18 -31.94 -22.94
CA LEU A 616 -5.43 -32.04 -24.19
C LEU A 616 -5.98 -31.09 -25.25
N VAL A 617 -7.31 -31.02 -25.42
CA VAL A 617 -7.94 -30.09 -26.36
C VAL A 617 -7.68 -28.65 -25.96
N GLY A 618 -7.80 -28.32 -24.67
CA GLY A 618 -7.51 -26.97 -24.19
C GLY A 618 -6.02 -26.60 -24.28
N THR A 619 -5.11 -27.56 -24.11
CA THR A 619 -3.67 -27.33 -24.31
C THR A 619 -3.33 -27.11 -25.78
N LEU A 620 -3.91 -27.90 -26.68
CA LEU A 620 -3.78 -27.72 -28.12
C LEU A 620 -4.26 -26.32 -28.55
N LEU A 621 -5.49 -25.95 -28.18
CA LEU A 621 -6.07 -24.66 -28.54
C LEU A 621 -5.33 -23.48 -27.90
N GLY A 622 -4.96 -23.57 -26.62
CA GLY A 622 -4.30 -22.48 -25.89
C GLY A 622 -2.85 -22.26 -26.29
N MET A 623 -2.12 -23.31 -26.71
CA MET A 623 -0.73 -23.18 -27.15
C MET A 623 -0.60 -22.86 -28.64
N THR A 624 -1.63 -23.11 -29.46
CA THR A 624 -1.60 -22.89 -30.92
C THR A 624 -1.20 -21.47 -31.33
N PRO A 625 -1.79 -20.38 -30.80
CA PRO A 625 -1.41 -19.03 -31.21
C PRO A 625 0.05 -18.70 -30.90
N GLY A 626 0.53 -19.10 -29.72
CA GLY A 626 1.92 -18.83 -29.29
C GLY A 626 2.95 -19.65 -30.07
N ILE A 627 2.70 -20.94 -30.29
CA ILE A 627 3.61 -21.81 -31.06
C ILE A 627 3.62 -21.39 -32.53
N LEU A 628 2.47 -21.04 -33.11
CA LEU A 628 2.40 -20.56 -34.49
C LEU A 628 3.16 -19.24 -34.67
N ALA A 629 2.98 -18.29 -33.75
CA ALA A 629 3.74 -17.04 -33.75
C ALA A 629 5.24 -17.30 -33.66
N MET A 630 5.68 -18.14 -32.73
CA MET A 630 7.09 -18.51 -32.57
C MET A 630 7.65 -19.30 -33.76
N ALA A 631 6.83 -20.10 -34.44
CA ALA A 631 7.24 -20.85 -35.61
C ALA A 631 7.48 -19.93 -36.82
N VAL A 632 6.60 -18.94 -37.01
CA VAL A 632 6.74 -17.90 -38.05
C VAL A 632 7.89 -16.95 -37.73
N LEU A 633 8.01 -16.53 -36.46
CA LEU A 633 9.08 -15.64 -35.98
C LEU A 633 10.44 -16.33 -35.95
N GLY A 634 10.50 -17.62 -35.62
CA GLY A 634 11.75 -18.39 -35.56
C GLY A 634 12.48 -18.46 -36.90
N ALA A 635 11.73 -18.54 -38.01
CA ALA A 635 12.27 -18.43 -39.35
C ALA A 635 12.90 -17.04 -39.61
N GLN A 636 12.23 -15.98 -39.18
CA GLN A 636 12.74 -14.60 -39.32
C GLN A 636 13.93 -14.31 -38.41
N ILE A 637 13.95 -14.83 -37.16
CA ILE A 637 15.07 -14.67 -36.22
C ILE A 637 16.30 -15.44 -36.73
N ALA A 638 16.12 -16.63 -37.30
CA ALA A 638 17.19 -17.38 -37.93
C ALA A 638 17.75 -16.68 -39.19
N ASP A 639 16.89 -16.00 -39.96
CA ASP A 639 17.33 -15.14 -41.08
C ASP A 639 17.99 -13.85 -40.61
N LEU A 640 17.53 -13.23 -39.51
CA LEU A 640 18.10 -12.02 -38.92
C LEU A 640 19.50 -12.28 -38.35
N ALA A 641 19.72 -13.47 -37.79
CA ALA A 641 21.03 -13.94 -37.33
C ALA A 641 22.02 -14.21 -38.48
N ARG A 642 21.52 -14.47 -39.70
CA ARG A 642 22.35 -14.70 -40.90
C ARG A 642 22.56 -13.43 -41.73
N ASN A 643 21.58 -12.54 -41.80
CA ASN A 643 21.60 -11.26 -42.51
C ASN A 643 20.72 -10.22 -41.79
N ALA A 644 21.33 -9.41 -40.93
CA ALA A 644 20.63 -8.36 -40.21
C ALA A 644 20.28 -7.18 -41.14
N SER A 645 18.99 -6.93 -41.36
CA SER A 645 18.48 -5.75 -42.07
C SER A 645 17.41 -5.04 -41.23
N TRP A 646 17.30 -3.71 -41.37
CA TRP A 646 16.29 -2.90 -40.69
C TRP A 646 14.85 -3.34 -41.01
N VAL A 647 14.63 -3.90 -42.21
CA VAL A 647 13.33 -4.45 -42.63
C VAL A 647 12.97 -5.68 -41.79
N ASN A 648 13.94 -6.58 -41.53
CA ASN A 648 13.69 -7.78 -40.73
C ASN A 648 13.46 -7.45 -39.24
N ILE A 649 14.12 -6.40 -38.72
CA ILE A 649 13.90 -5.89 -37.34
C ILE A 649 12.50 -5.30 -37.21
N LEU A 650 12.04 -4.52 -38.21
CA LEU A 650 10.70 -3.95 -38.22
C LEU A 650 9.61 -5.04 -38.33
N LEU A 651 9.82 -6.05 -39.17
CA LEU A 651 8.90 -7.20 -39.31
C LEU A 651 8.81 -8.02 -38.02
N LEU A 652 9.94 -8.24 -37.34
CA LEU A 652 9.98 -8.90 -36.03
C LEU A 652 9.23 -8.11 -34.95
N ALA A 653 9.40 -6.79 -34.92
CA ALA A 653 8.68 -5.90 -34.00
C ALA A 653 7.16 -5.89 -34.26
N LEU A 654 6.74 -5.81 -35.53
CA LEU A 654 5.33 -5.85 -35.92
C LEU A 654 4.69 -7.21 -35.62
N ALA A 655 5.39 -8.32 -35.85
CA ALA A 655 4.89 -9.65 -35.53
C ALA A 655 4.81 -9.90 -34.02
N PHE A 656 5.74 -9.35 -33.23
CA PHE A 656 5.67 -9.36 -31.76
C PHE A 656 4.49 -8.53 -31.23
N LEU A 657 4.27 -7.33 -31.77
CA LEU A 657 3.10 -6.49 -31.43
C LEU A 657 1.78 -7.17 -31.84
N GLY A 658 1.75 -7.84 -33.00
CA GLY A 658 0.60 -8.63 -33.44
C GLY A 658 0.31 -9.82 -32.51
N TRP A 659 1.34 -10.50 -32.02
CA TRP A 659 1.20 -11.57 -31.03
C TRP A 659 0.64 -11.05 -29.70
N LEU A 660 1.16 -9.93 -29.18
CA LEU A 660 0.63 -9.28 -27.99
C LEU A 660 -0.84 -8.87 -28.16
N ALA A 661 -1.21 -8.35 -29.33
CA ALA A 661 -2.60 -7.99 -29.65
C ALA A 661 -3.53 -9.22 -29.71
N ILE A 662 -3.06 -10.35 -30.26
CA ILE A 662 -3.82 -11.61 -30.28
C ILE A 662 -4.00 -12.16 -28.86
N CYS A 663 -2.95 -12.12 -28.03
CA CYS A 663 -3.02 -12.51 -26.62
C CYS A 663 -4.01 -11.63 -25.84
N ALA A 664 -3.95 -10.31 -26.02
CA ALA A 664 -4.87 -9.36 -25.38
C ALA A 664 -6.31 -9.52 -25.88
N GLY A 665 -6.52 -9.75 -27.18
CA GLY A 665 -7.83 -9.99 -27.77
C GLY A 665 -8.46 -11.32 -27.32
N ALA A 666 -7.67 -12.39 -27.26
CA ALA A 666 -8.12 -13.68 -26.73
C ALA A 666 -8.40 -13.62 -25.23
N GLN A 667 -7.60 -12.88 -24.46
CA GLN A 667 -7.86 -12.56 -23.07
C GLN A 667 -9.20 -11.83 -22.93
N PHE A 668 -9.41 -10.76 -23.71
CA PHE A 668 -10.66 -9.99 -23.73
C PHE A 668 -11.87 -10.87 -24.02
N VAL A 669 -11.82 -11.70 -25.07
CA VAL A 669 -12.90 -12.63 -25.44
C VAL A 669 -13.14 -13.67 -24.35
N ALA A 670 -12.09 -14.21 -23.74
CA ALA A 670 -12.23 -15.19 -22.67
C ALA A 670 -12.84 -14.57 -21.39
N THR A 671 -12.43 -13.36 -21.00
CA THR A 671 -13.05 -12.63 -19.89
C THR A 671 -14.49 -12.22 -20.21
N TRP A 672 -14.78 -11.82 -21.45
CA TRP A 672 -16.12 -11.43 -21.91
C TRP A 672 -17.09 -12.63 -21.93
N LEU A 673 -16.64 -13.80 -22.42
CA LEU A 673 -17.42 -15.04 -22.36
C LEU A 673 -17.58 -15.56 -20.93
N ALA A 674 -16.59 -15.36 -20.06
CA ALA A 674 -16.66 -15.75 -18.66
C ALA A 674 -17.62 -14.88 -17.83
N GLY A 675 -17.93 -13.65 -18.27
CA GLY A 675 -18.85 -12.71 -17.62
C GLY A 675 -20.32 -12.78 -18.07
N ARG A 676 -20.67 -13.65 -19.03
CA ARG A 676 -22.05 -13.81 -19.55
C ARG A 676 -22.85 -14.99 -18.93
N ARG A 677 -22.50 -15.45 -17.73
CA ARG A 677 -23.31 -16.45 -16.99
C ARG A 677 -23.43 -16.10 -15.52
#